data_AF-A0A0C3A2R5-F1
#
_entry.id   AF-A0A0C3A2R5-F1
#
_cell.length_a   1.000
_cell.length_b   1.000
_cell.length_c   1.000
_cell.angle_alpha   90.00
_cell.angle_beta   90.00
_cell.angle_gamma   90.00
#
_symmetry.space_group_name_H-M   'P 1'
#
loop_
_entity.id
_entity.type
_entity.pdbx_description
1 polymer ?
#
loop_
_entity_poly.entity_id
_entity_poly.type
_entity_poly.pdbx_seq_one_letter_code
_entity_poly.pdbx_strand_id
1 'polypeptide(L)'
;MLKFIKNNKWWVAIISIFAIFFSSFGIFAKSYVDSNKQKIVNKIQNYVQASSYAVRSRILKETENLNEDYLNQKIGKKPLLSEFNSDFIWRPNNSKTTSSDTISDLWKTYFGSSNNVLNKDLQIQYKNNNEYKNIESSKGEITPKNIDFLLSISKSAEKFLNGFAPSLASLGLSFLQNKVLNNRDDPNFKKYKNGLNKFADVIENNRDLFSYLGKLLTPKPLEKDYYKDLTVQQTLIKNINQISSAIADNKEFAKETEVDKLPEALDKILVELGLNSLDEIIGELINSKNGFENLGKIFSKIKNIFTSQNLQKLKIKGLELLDKITPHLATYLYSEIFFGLYYVAHEEIKNPNDLLVQKTNDSKFLILINNKLDFNVLLNGLSKILKDKKNFERFYEFIFKRFNKNKIYNSVNDISSNNGVGNLVFDLINWLEKKLYNVSNTLKILIRFADIALKEPNIKKTIEEKIATLISTKLKELGNYFGEWKVSFVDGVLLISAGSTGLFSSSYFDAKIHLFDKEGIFKKLLNIINNLHNTIESFSSNISKYLKDILFLENKIFLDLSNISKKFLNIINEFKNLLGDKSTIYVYIKFLWIFNVSINDIYDIFELPYKGSSLTRLVGLFAKDKIGPYLEKLKSFSQNLKKYKFINDETKIRDELPKYLDKFSEYLKTYEKSENFKFNLIDSLYSGNLLLDFVSKWIDFILKNAEDKNNAVLPLVRIITKNENLESLKFIKDKWTSKVNKLANKVESFSNISKIANTKIHLPEELLKQLDLENINNQSISQLLETLSNYFKDYLAKYPNKVIGFKLSNIGMILTALTIKVGVQYNSDNITKSFLYNKNPKLDKSKTILKALAYGFDTHDNSNDTNDIKNIRPKESYYNWDKIHFYINGSNEPYTIDRSTLKDDSSYSPLHMLLGINIDKTSYFKGSIGYVFGTLFGGLSASDENYSLSIENKQDATSIFNVFVYVLEQKEQELRKEENKIATKYYVKSAWSTKILSSNENEITYELIRLKISDTKESKRLGTRFEVRLLKNKNNPYWSINRVIALDYKVA
;
A
#
# COMPACT_ATOMS: atom_id res chain seq x y z
N MET A 1 -7.67 0.75 -3.55
CA MET A 1 -7.05 2.00 -3.07
C MET A 1 -6.91 3.09 -4.14
N LEU A 2 -6.38 2.83 -5.35
CA LEU A 2 -6.14 3.94 -6.30
C LEU A 2 -7.25 4.20 -7.34
N LYS A 3 -8.03 3.17 -7.71
CA LYS A 3 -9.37 3.36 -8.34
C LYS A 3 -10.30 4.18 -7.45
N PHE A 4 -10.00 4.21 -6.16
CA PHE A 4 -10.66 5.03 -5.15
C PHE A 4 -10.09 6.44 -5.07
N ILE A 5 -8.76 6.59 -5.12
CA ILE A 5 -8.08 7.90 -5.14
C ILE A 5 -8.41 8.73 -6.40
N LYS A 6 -8.60 8.06 -7.54
CA LYS A 6 -8.87 8.69 -8.85
C LYS A 6 -10.36 9.01 -9.10
N ASN A 7 -11.28 8.22 -8.56
CA ASN A 7 -12.73 8.41 -8.78
C ASN A 7 -13.48 9.01 -7.59
N ASN A 8 -12.95 8.90 -6.38
CA ASN A 8 -13.54 9.49 -5.19
C ASN A 8 -12.59 10.55 -4.71
N LYS A 9 -13.09 11.78 -4.60
CA LYS A 9 -12.39 12.93 -4.04
C LYS A 9 -12.16 12.69 -2.54
N TRP A 10 -11.40 11.69 -2.15
CA TRP A 10 -11.17 11.23 -0.77
C TRP A 10 -10.39 12.24 0.06
N TRP A 11 -9.45 12.95 -0.58
CA TRP A 11 -8.81 14.13 -0.01
C TRP A 11 -9.83 15.27 0.13
N VAL A 12 -10.81 15.40 -0.76
CA VAL A 12 -11.98 16.28 -0.51
C VAL A 12 -12.84 15.73 0.61
N ALA A 13 -12.97 14.43 0.87
CA ALA A 13 -13.75 13.93 2.02
C ALA A 13 -13.03 14.18 3.36
N ILE A 14 -11.71 14.02 3.43
CA ILE A 14 -10.91 14.37 4.62
C ILE A 14 -10.87 15.89 4.77
N ILE A 15 -10.55 16.64 3.71
CA ILE A 15 -10.61 18.11 3.70
C ILE A 15 -12.04 18.61 3.89
N SER A 16 -13.10 17.88 3.53
CA SER A 16 -14.50 18.26 3.77
C SER A 16 -14.95 17.88 5.15
N ILE A 17 -14.47 16.80 5.77
CA ILE A 17 -14.70 16.55 7.20
C ILE A 17 -14.00 17.64 8.00
N PHE A 18 -12.76 17.99 7.65
CA PHE A 18 -12.05 19.14 8.20
C PHE A 18 -12.71 20.47 7.84
N ALA A 19 -13.16 20.69 6.61
CA ALA A 19 -13.76 21.95 6.16
C ALA A 19 -15.20 22.12 6.61
N ILE A 20 -15.95 21.05 6.87
CA ILE A 20 -17.26 21.10 7.54
C ILE A 20 -17.05 21.45 9.01
N PHE A 21 -16.00 20.93 9.65
CA PHE A 21 -15.59 21.35 11.00
C PHE A 21 -15.09 22.81 11.04
N PHE A 22 -14.21 23.21 10.12
CA PHE A 22 -13.63 24.55 10.01
C PHE A 22 -14.63 25.60 9.50
N SER A 23 -15.56 25.25 8.61
CA SER A 23 -16.62 26.17 8.15
C SER A 23 -17.65 26.41 9.23
N SER A 24 -18.02 25.37 10.00
CA SER A 24 -18.90 25.51 11.17
C SER A 24 -18.28 26.40 12.25
N PHE A 25 -16.97 26.29 12.49
CA PHE A 25 -16.24 27.12 13.45
C PHE A 25 -15.93 28.53 12.93
N GLY A 26 -15.66 28.68 11.63
CA GLY A 26 -15.46 29.96 10.96
C GLY A 26 -16.72 30.82 10.91
N ILE A 27 -17.91 30.19 10.84
CA ILE A 27 -19.21 30.87 10.96
C ILE A 27 -19.45 31.33 12.41
N PHE A 28 -19.00 30.57 13.41
CA PHE A 28 -19.13 30.89 14.84
C PHE A 28 -18.23 32.08 15.27
N ALA A 29 -16.97 32.12 14.82
CA ALA A 29 -16.07 33.25 15.10
C ALA A 29 -16.49 34.55 14.38
N LYS A 30 -17.11 34.43 13.20
CA LYS A 30 -17.64 35.56 12.44
C LYS A 30 -18.96 36.10 13.00
N SER A 31 -19.77 35.27 13.68
CA SER A 31 -21.06 35.70 14.24
C SER A 31 -20.97 36.30 15.67
N TYR A 32 -19.80 36.32 16.31
CA TYR A 32 -19.62 36.86 17.67
C TYR A 32 -19.04 38.29 17.68
N VAL A 33 -18.53 38.79 16.54
CA VAL A 33 -17.81 40.07 16.45
C VAL A 33 -18.70 41.23 15.93
N ASP A 34 -19.90 40.95 15.39
CA ASP A 34 -20.70 41.94 14.67
C ASP A 34 -21.94 42.47 15.45
N SER A 35 -21.81 42.85 16.72
CA SER A 35 -22.87 43.61 17.42
C SER A 35 -22.35 44.74 18.30
N ASN A 36 -22.41 45.99 17.81
CA ASN A 36 -22.84 47.20 18.54
C ASN A 36 -22.40 48.53 17.88
N LYS A 37 -23.37 49.42 17.59
CA LYS A 37 -23.45 50.86 17.97
C LYS A 37 -24.17 51.77 16.94
N GLN A 38 -24.84 52.78 17.50
CA GLN A 38 -25.86 53.67 16.95
C GLN A 38 -25.36 55.10 16.56
N LYS A 39 -26.08 55.65 15.56
CA LYS A 39 -26.55 57.04 15.22
C LYS A 39 -25.77 58.34 15.60
N ILE A 40 -25.63 59.29 14.64
CA ILE A 40 -25.90 60.78 14.69
C ILE A 40 -25.39 61.55 13.40
N VAL A 41 -25.84 62.80 13.19
CA VAL A 41 -26.09 63.60 11.96
C VAL A 41 -25.11 64.81 11.69
N ASN A 42 -24.35 64.82 10.59
CA ASN A 42 -24.38 65.53 9.26
C ASN A 42 -24.25 67.03 8.90
N LYS A 43 -23.28 67.30 7.99
CA LYS A 43 -23.19 68.37 6.96
C LYS A 43 -23.07 67.74 5.54
N ILE A 44 -23.73 68.31 4.52
CA ILE A 44 -23.84 67.76 3.14
C ILE A 44 -22.49 67.62 2.40
N GLN A 45 -21.56 68.57 2.54
CA GLN A 45 -20.25 68.49 1.87
C GLN A 45 -19.41 67.29 2.34
N ASN A 46 -19.48 66.98 3.64
CA ASN A 46 -18.76 65.85 4.23
C ASN A 46 -19.35 64.53 3.74
N TYR A 47 -20.65 64.50 3.46
CA TYR A 47 -21.29 63.37 2.82
C TYR A 47 -20.81 63.10 1.42
N VAL A 48 -20.77 64.13 0.59
CA VAL A 48 -20.30 64.03 -0.80
C VAL A 48 -18.84 63.60 -0.84
N GLN A 49 -18.00 64.16 0.03
CA GLN A 49 -16.59 63.79 0.10
C GLN A 49 -16.43 62.33 0.56
N ALA A 50 -17.09 61.94 1.66
CA ALA A 50 -17.01 60.60 2.20
C ALA A 50 -17.58 59.54 1.23
N SER A 51 -18.71 59.79 0.57
CA SER A 51 -19.25 58.88 -0.46
C SER A 51 -18.41 58.84 -1.72
N SER A 52 -17.79 59.97 -2.12
CA SER A 52 -16.99 60.03 -3.35
C SER A 52 -15.81 59.06 -3.32
N TYR A 53 -15.13 58.89 -2.17
CA TYR A 53 -14.05 57.92 -2.03
C TYR A 53 -14.54 56.47 -2.22
N ALA A 54 -15.71 56.13 -1.68
CA ALA A 54 -16.29 54.81 -1.86
C ALA A 54 -16.66 54.56 -3.33
N VAL A 55 -17.35 55.51 -3.98
CA VAL A 55 -17.73 55.39 -5.40
C VAL A 55 -16.51 55.31 -6.32
N ARG A 56 -15.43 56.05 -6.04
CA ARG A 56 -14.16 55.93 -6.78
C ARG A 56 -13.60 54.51 -6.73
N SER A 57 -13.63 53.85 -5.57
CA SER A 57 -13.20 52.46 -5.41
C SER A 57 -14.05 51.50 -6.26
N ARG A 58 -15.38 51.68 -6.28
CA ARG A 58 -16.28 50.87 -7.12
C ARG A 58 -15.99 51.07 -8.62
N ILE A 59 -15.78 52.30 -9.08
CA ILE A 59 -15.46 52.57 -10.49
C ILE A 59 -14.10 51.96 -10.87
N LEU A 60 -13.11 52.04 -9.98
CA LEU A 60 -11.77 51.50 -10.24
C LEU A 60 -11.73 49.98 -10.17
N LYS A 61 -12.59 49.34 -9.38
CA LYS A 61 -12.83 47.90 -9.47
C LYS A 61 -13.31 47.54 -10.88
N GLU A 62 -14.34 48.22 -11.38
CA GLU A 62 -14.92 47.91 -12.69
C GLU A 62 -14.05 48.30 -13.89
N THR A 63 -13.10 49.24 -13.73
CA THR A 63 -12.26 49.74 -14.82
C THR A 63 -10.82 49.21 -14.81
N GLU A 64 -10.29 48.85 -13.64
CA GLU A 64 -8.88 48.44 -13.46
C GLU A 64 -8.75 47.09 -12.73
N ASN A 65 -9.85 46.38 -12.45
CA ASN A 65 -9.88 45.12 -11.68
C ASN A 65 -9.26 45.25 -10.28
N LEU A 66 -9.26 46.43 -9.66
CA LEU A 66 -8.69 46.59 -8.32
C LEU A 66 -9.62 46.02 -7.24
N ASN A 67 -9.06 45.34 -6.25
CA ASN A 67 -9.82 44.87 -5.08
C ASN A 67 -10.38 46.07 -4.28
N GLU A 68 -11.70 46.18 -4.25
CA GLU A 68 -12.44 47.27 -3.60
C GLU A 68 -12.21 47.30 -2.08
N ASP A 69 -12.07 46.14 -1.44
CA ASP A 69 -11.86 46.01 0.01
C ASP A 69 -10.44 46.44 0.41
N TYR A 70 -9.42 46.03 -0.36
CA TYR A 70 -8.03 46.45 -0.17
C TYR A 70 -7.86 47.96 -0.40
N LEU A 71 -8.46 48.50 -1.49
CA LEU A 71 -8.50 49.94 -1.73
C LEU A 71 -9.12 50.64 -0.54
N ASN A 72 -10.34 50.26 -0.14
CA ASN A 72 -11.07 50.89 0.96
C ASN A 72 -10.30 50.85 2.28
N GLN A 73 -9.60 49.77 2.60
CA GLN A 73 -8.73 49.72 3.78
C GLN A 73 -7.55 50.71 3.68
N LYS A 74 -6.90 50.79 2.52
CA LYS A 74 -5.75 51.68 2.31
C LYS A 74 -6.15 53.15 2.34
N ILE A 75 -7.27 53.47 1.73
CA ILE A 75 -7.90 54.80 1.74
C ILE A 75 -8.33 55.14 3.15
N GLY A 76 -9.01 54.22 3.81
CA GLY A 76 -9.48 54.36 5.18
C GLY A 76 -8.35 54.72 6.14
N LYS A 77 -7.10 54.32 5.88
CA LYS A 77 -5.92 54.67 6.66
C LYS A 77 -5.24 56.00 6.28
N LYS A 78 -5.64 56.66 5.19
CA LYS A 78 -5.04 57.95 4.81
C LYS A 78 -5.42 59.04 5.82
N PRO A 79 -4.47 59.88 6.25
CA PRO A 79 -4.76 61.01 7.13
C PRO A 79 -5.69 62.01 6.44
N LEU A 80 -6.74 62.45 7.13
CA LEU A 80 -7.65 63.48 6.62
C LEU A 80 -6.89 64.77 6.30
N LEU A 81 -5.88 65.15 7.08
CA LEU A 81 -5.05 66.34 6.82
C LEU A 81 -4.21 66.27 5.54
N SER A 82 -3.95 65.06 5.02
CA SER A 82 -3.20 64.89 3.77
C SER A 82 -4.09 65.04 2.53
N GLU A 83 -5.39 64.81 2.70
CA GLU A 83 -6.38 64.80 1.62
C GLU A 83 -7.28 66.06 1.67
N PHE A 84 -7.45 66.63 2.85
CA PHE A 84 -8.22 67.82 3.18
C PHE A 84 -7.33 68.80 3.96
N ASN A 85 -7.54 70.10 3.80
CA ASN A 85 -6.75 71.12 4.51
C ASN A 85 -7.05 71.12 6.03
N SER A 86 -6.25 71.88 6.79
CA SER A 86 -6.40 72.02 8.24
C SER A 86 -7.76 72.56 8.69
N ASP A 87 -8.48 73.22 7.80
CA ASP A 87 -9.76 73.87 8.06
C ASP A 87 -10.96 72.94 7.81
N PHE A 88 -10.72 71.69 7.42
CA PHE A 88 -11.76 70.70 7.20
C PHE A 88 -12.40 70.27 8.53
N ILE A 89 -13.71 70.52 8.69
CA ILE A 89 -14.49 70.19 9.90
C ILE A 89 -15.47 69.05 9.58
N TRP A 90 -15.23 67.88 10.16
CA TRP A 90 -16.00 66.65 9.88
C TRP A 90 -16.50 65.92 11.14
N ARG A 91 -16.05 66.32 12.33
CA ARG A 91 -16.53 65.74 13.58
C ARG A 91 -17.82 66.45 14.04
N PRO A 92 -18.80 65.73 14.63
CA PRO A 92 -20.09 66.30 15.04
C PRO A 92 -20.00 67.45 16.06
N ASN A 93 -18.89 67.54 16.80
CA ASN A 93 -18.63 68.56 17.81
C ASN A 93 -17.85 69.78 17.29
N ASN A 94 -17.70 69.94 15.97
CA ASN A 94 -16.92 71.02 15.34
C ASN A 94 -15.43 71.12 15.78
N SER A 95 -14.84 70.04 16.30
CA SER A 95 -13.40 70.01 16.62
C SER A 95 -12.54 69.94 15.34
N LYS A 96 -11.34 70.55 15.38
CA LYS A 96 -10.38 70.54 14.26
C LYS A 96 -9.87 69.13 13.98
N THR A 97 -9.61 68.85 12.70
CA THR A 97 -8.99 67.59 12.25
C THR A 97 -7.57 67.46 12.80
N THR A 98 -7.25 66.29 13.35
CA THR A 98 -5.96 65.94 13.93
C THR A 98 -5.15 65.05 12.98
N SER A 99 -3.84 64.93 13.21
CA SER A 99 -2.94 64.09 12.40
C SER A 99 -3.23 62.59 12.50
N SER A 100 -3.92 62.16 13.56
CA SER A 100 -4.39 60.79 13.74
C SER A 100 -5.72 60.48 13.04
N ASP A 101 -6.44 61.50 12.55
CA ASP A 101 -7.74 61.29 11.92
C ASP A 101 -7.63 60.76 10.50
N THR A 102 -8.45 59.76 10.18
CA THR A 102 -8.37 59.04 8.91
C THR A 102 -9.69 59.07 8.12
N ILE A 103 -9.63 58.72 6.83
CA ILE A 103 -10.85 58.60 6.00
C ILE A 103 -11.81 57.53 6.56
N SER A 104 -11.31 56.49 7.23
CA SER A 104 -12.17 55.48 7.87
C SER A 104 -13.02 56.09 8.98
N ASP A 105 -12.46 57.03 9.74
CA ASP A 105 -13.17 57.72 10.82
C ASP A 105 -14.25 58.64 10.24
N LEU A 106 -13.96 59.28 9.09
CA LEU A 106 -14.94 60.01 8.29
C LEU A 106 -16.10 59.10 7.85
N TRP A 107 -15.81 57.92 7.29
CA TRP A 107 -16.86 56.97 6.88
C TRP A 107 -17.72 56.46 8.03
N LYS A 108 -17.09 56.06 9.15
CA LYS A 108 -17.82 55.62 10.36
C LYS A 108 -18.77 56.70 10.87
N THR A 109 -18.32 57.96 10.83
CA THR A 109 -19.12 59.11 11.31
C THR A 109 -20.34 59.36 10.43
N TYR A 110 -20.21 59.26 9.11
CA TYR A 110 -21.27 59.65 8.18
C TYR A 110 -22.17 58.48 7.72
N PHE A 111 -21.65 57.26 7.68
CA PHE A 111 -22.34 56.05 7.17
C PHE A 111 -22.50 54.94 8.22
N GLY A 112 -22.03 55.15 9.45
CA GLY A 112 -22.20 54.23 10.58
C GLY A 112 -21.24 53.03 10.61
N SER A 113 -20.58 52.72 9.50
CA SER A 113 -19.47 51.77 9.47
C SER A 113 -18.51 52.09 8.33
N SER A 114 -17.25 51.70 8.48
CA SER A 114 -16.27 51.80 7.40
C SER A 114 -16.51 50.80 6.26
N ASN A 115 -17.35 49.77 6.49
CA ASN A 115 -17.49 48.61 5.60
C ASN A 115 -18.84 48.57 4.83
N ASN A 116 -19.83 49.40 5.19
CA ASN A 116 -21.17 49.42 4.58
C ASN A 116 -21.50 50.74 3.83
N VAL A 117 -20.50 51.54 3.45
CA VAL A 117 -20.74 52.81 2.73
C VAL A 117 -21.39 52.56 1.35
N LEU A 118 -21.03 51.45 0.69
CA LEU A 118 -21.59 50.97 -0.56
C LEU A 118 -22.39 49.68 -0.33
N ASN A 119 -23.63 49.62 -0.84
CA ASN A 119 -24.33 48.35 -0.92
C ASN A 119 -23.57 47.41 -1.89
N LYS A 120 -23.34 46.16 -1.49
CA LYS A 120 -22.64 45.17 -2.31
C LYS A 120 -23.34 44.94 -3.65
N ASP A 121 -24.68 45.01 -3.65
CA ASP A 121 -25.52 44.80 -4.82
C ASP A 121 -25.67 46.05 -5.71
N LEU A 122 -25.05 47.18 -5.33
CA LEU A 122 -25.09 48.41 -6.11
C LEU A 122 -24.22 48.28 -7.37
N GLN A 123 -24.86 48.23 -8.54
CA GLN A 123 -24.21 48.19 -9.84
C GLN A 123 -24.12 49.59 -10.46
N ILE A 124 -23.09 49.83 -11.28
CA ILE A 124 -23.01 51.05 -12.09
C ILE A 124 -24.05 50.93 -13.21
N GLN A 125 -24.87 51.95 -13.36
CA GLN A 125 -25.95 51.99 -14.34
C GLN A 125 -25.65 52.98 -15.45
N TYR A 126 -26.34 52.85 -16.58
CA TYR A 126 -26.40 53.88 -17.60
C TYR A 126 -27.86 54.13 -17.99
N LYS A 127 -28.13 55.31 -18.55
CA LYS A 127 -29.47 55.68 -19.00
C LYS A 127 -29.63 55.36 -20.49
N ASN A 128 -30.65 54.57 -20.84
CA ASN A 128 -31.00 54.24 -22.21
C ASN A 128 -32.52 54.33 -22.38
N ASN A 129 -33.02 55.14 -23.32
CA ASN A 129 -34.46 55.37 -23.54
C ASN A 129 -35.25 55.67 -22.24
N ASN A 130 -34.71 56.54 -21.37
CA ASN A 130 -35.26 56.89 -20.05
C ASN A 130 -35.35 55.74 -19.01
N GLU A 131 -34.86 54.55 -19.33
CA GLU A 131 -34.71 53.44 -18.38
C GLU A 131 -33.26 53.32 -17.92
N TYR A 132 -33.08 52.88 -16.67
CA TYR A 132 -31.76 52.60 -16.10
C TYR A 132 -31.41 51.13 -16.34
N LYS A 133 -30.30 50.90 -17.05
CA LYS A 133 -29.79 49.54 -17.29
C LYS A 133 -28.47 49.35 -16.55
N ASN A 134 -28.29 48.17 -15.97
CA ASN A 134 -27.05 47.81 -15.29
C ASN A 134 -25.95 47.56 -16.33
N ILE A 135 -24.73 48.00 -16.04
CA ILE A 135 -23.53 47.67 -16.81
C ILE A 135 -23.02 46.32 -16.32
N GLU A 136 -22.68 45.39 -17.22
CA GLU A 136 -22.04 44.12 -16.85
C GLU A 136 -20.73 44.40 -16.10
N SER A 137 -20.57 43.84 -14.90
CA SER A 137 -19.39 44.00 -14.07
C SER A 137 -18.16 43.29 -14.67
N SER A 138 -16.98 43.84 -14.39
CA SER A 138 -15.66 43.29 -14.69
C SER A 138 -15.49 41.83 -14.25
N LYS A 139 -14.62 41.09 -14.96
CA LYS A 139 -14.43 39.63 -14.83
C LYS A 139 -13.54 39.17 -13.65
N GLY A 140 -13.02 40.06 -12.78
CA GLY A 140 -12.19 39.64 -11.63
C GLY A 140 -11.49 40.79 -10.89
N GLU A 141 -10.84 40.47 -9.76
CA GLU A 141 -9.99 41.39 -8.97
C GLU A 141 -8.53 40.91 -9.01
N ILE A 142 -7.53 41.83 -9.06
CA ILE A 142 -6.09 41.49 -9.10
C ILE A 142 -5.64 40.77 -7.84
N THR A 143 -6.01 41.24 -6.65
CA THR A 143 -5.95 40.44 -5.42
C THR A 143 -7.32 39.79 -5.21
N PRO A 144 -7.47 38.46 -5.32
CA PRO A 144 -8.73 37.78 -5.12
C PRO A 144 -9.24 37.97 -3.68
N LYS A 145 -10.52 38.29 -3.50
CA LYS A 145 -11.18 38.31 -2.16
C LYS A 145 -10.95 37.02 -1.36
N ASN A 146 -10.68 35.94 -2.06
CA ASN A 146 -10.50 34.62 -1.50
C ASN A 146 -9.14 34.43 -0.82
N ILE A 147 -8.11 35.24 -1.11
CA ILE A 147 -6.82 35.15 -0.41
C ILE A 147 -6.96 35.63 1.05
N ASP A 148 -7.66 36.73 1.30
CA ASP A 148 -7.94 37.20 2.67
C ASP A 148 -8.81 36.19 3.44
N PHE A 149 -9.78 35.57 2.75
CA PHE A 149 -10.58 34.48 3.29
C PHE A 149 -9.74 33.24 3.62
N LEU A 150 -8.84 32.83 2.73
CA LEU A 150 -7.91 31.71 2.93
C LEU A 150 -6.93 31.97 4.07
N LEU A 151 -6.39 33.18 4.19
CA LEU A 151 -5.55 33.58 5.31
C LEU A 151 -6.32 33.55 6.63
N SER A 152 -7.56 34.04 6.63
CA SER A 152 -8.45 33.98 7.79
C SER A 152 -8.82 32.55 8.18
N ILE A 153 -9.13 31.69 7.19
CA ILE A 153 -9.37 30.25 7.41
C ILE A 153 -8.11 29.59 7.94
N SER A 154 -6.94 29.87 7.36
CA SER A 154 -5.69 29.24 7.76
C SER A 154 -5.30 29.64 9.18
N LYS A 155 -5.43 30.93 9.54
CA LYS A 155 -5.23 31.42 10.92
C LYS A 155 -6.29 30.89 11.89
N SER A 156 -7.52 30.67 11.43
CA SER A 156 -8.57 30.03 12.23
C SER A 156 -8.31 28.54 12.40
N ALA A 157 -7.77 27.88 11.38
CA ALA A 157 -7.39 26.47 11.41
C ALA A 157 -6.20 26.25 12.37
N GLU A 158 -5.21 27.15 12.33
CA GLU A 158 -4.12 27.20 13.31
C GLU A 158 -4.66 27.36 14.74
N LYS A 159 -5.57 28.32 14.98
CA LYS A 159 -6.21 28.51 16.29
C LYS A 159 -7.03 27.30 16.74
N PHE A 160 -7.72 26.64 15.82
CA PHE A 160 -8.49 25.43 16.08
C PHE A 160 -7.58 24.25 16.43
N LEU A 161 -6.50 24.02 15.69
CA LEU A 161 -5.48 23.02 16.05
C LEU A 161 -4.88 23.34 17.42
N ASN A 162 -4.72 24.62 17.73
CA ASN A 162 -4.29 25.07 19.04
C ASN A 162 -5.29 24.78 20.17
N GLY A 163 -6.59 24.63 19.86
CA GLY A 163 -7.66 24.39 20.82
C GLY A 163 -8.40 23.05 20.68
N PHE A 164 -7.96 22.12 19.82
CA PHE A 164 -8.66 20.85 19.59
C PHE A 164 -8.75 20.06 20.90
N ALA A 165 -9.97 19.78 21.35
CA ALA A 165 -10.28 19.10 22.60
C ALA A 165 -11.65 18.39 22.50
N PRO A 166 -11.93 17.35 23.31
CA PRO A 166 -13.21 16.64 23.30
C PRO A 166 -14.43 17.56 23.47
N SER A 167 -14.32 18.56 24.34
CA SER A 167 -15.36 19.58 24.57
C SER A 167 -15.63 20.45 23.34
N LEU A 168 -14.57 20.91 22.67
CA LEU A 168 -14.68 21.68 21.43
C LEU A 168 -15.26 20.84 20.30
N ALA A 169 -14.87 19.56 20.24
CA ALA A 169 -15.38 18.65 19.24
C ALA A 169 -16.87 18.34 19.43
N SER A 170 -17.31 18.22 20.69
CA SER A 170 -18.72 18.10 21.07
C SER A 170 -19.51 19.34 20.65
N LEU A 171 -19.02 20.55 20.95
CA LEU A 171 -19.67 21.80 20.52
C LEU A 171 -19.83 21.90 18.99
N GLY A 172 -18.79 21.53 18.23
CA GLY A 172 -18.83 21.49 16.77
C GLY A 172 -19.87 20.51 16.22
N LEU A 173 -19.97 19.33 16.84
CA LEU A 173 -21.02 18.35 16.51
C LEU A 173 -22.42 18.87 16.82
N SER A 174 -22.65 19.43 18.01
CA SER A 174 -23.94 20.01 18.39
C SER A 174 -24.36 21.14 17.43
N PHE A 175 -23.42 21.95 16.96
CA PHE A 175 -23.69 22.96 15.94
C PHE A 175 -24.07 22.35 14.59
N LEU A 176 -23.32 21.35 14.11
CA LEU A 176 -23.63 20.64 12.86
C LEU A 176 -25.04 20.04 12.90
N GLN A 177 -25.41 19.45 14.03
CA GLN A 177 -26.74 18.92 14.26
C GLN A 177 -27.82 20.01 14.23
N ASN A 178 -27.62 21.11 14.95
CA ASN A 178 -28.63 22.15 15.11
C ASN A 178 -28.77 23.12 13.91
N LYS A 179 -27.75 23.23 13.04
CA LYS A 179 -27.73 24.21 11.95
C LYS A 179 -27.64 23.61 10.56
N VAL A 180 -26.84 22.56 10.36
CA VAL A 180 -26.61 21.99 9.02
C VAL A 180 -27.63 20.90 8.71
N LEU A 181 -27.89 20.01 9.68
CA LEU A 181 -28.86 18.92 9.48
C LEU A 181 -30.33 19.36 9.53
N ASN A 182 -30.61 20.61 9.88
CA ASN A 182 -31.95 21.22 9.79
C ASN A 182 -32.26 21.77 8.38
N ASN A 183 -31.27 21.89 7.48
CA ASN A 183 -31.44 22.35 6.10
C ASN A 183 -31.22 21.19 5.09
N ARG A 184 -31.85 20.03 5.34
CA ARG A 184 -31.67 18.79 4.54
C ARG A 184 -32.05 18.92 3.06
N ASP A 185 -32.96 19.82 2.76
CA ASP A 185 -33.50 20.02 1.41
C ASP A 185 -32.59 20.87 0.52
N ASP A 186 -31.48 21.42 1.07
CA ASP A 186 -30.47 22.11 0.28
C ASP A 186 -29.85 21.14 -0.76
N PRO A 187 -29.92 21.43 -2.07
CA PRO A 187 -29.32 20.59 -3.11
C PRO A 187 -27.82 20.32 -2.89
N ASN A 188 -27.10 21.27 -2.27
CA ASN A 188 -25.69 21.12 -1.94
C ASN A 188 -25.49 20.09 -0.83
N PHE A 189 -26.37 20.03 0.18
CA PHE A 189 -26.33 19.02 1.22
C PHE A 189 -26.41 17.60 0.63
N LYS A 190 -27.31 17.38 -0.35
CA LYS A 190 -27.44 16.09 -1.05
C LYS A 190 -26.18 15.72 -1.86
N LYS A 191 -25.52 16.70 -2.49
CA LYS A 191 -24.24 16.51 -3.22
C LYS A 191 -23.11 16.09 -2.26
N TYR A 192 -22.96 16.78 -1.13
CA TYR A 192 -21.96 16.46 -0.10
C TYR A 192 -22.20 15.09 0.55
N LYS A 193 -23.46 14.80 0.89
CA LYS A 193 -23.92 13.50 1.41
C LYS A 193 -23.55 12.33 0.49
N ASN A 194 -23.83 12.46 -0.81
CA ASN A 194 -23.49 11.41 -1.79
C ASN A 194 -21.97 11.19 -1.89
N GLY A 195 -21.17 12.25 -1.77
CA GLY A 195 -19.71 12.15 -1.71
C GLY A 195 -19.21 11.39 -0.48
N LEU A 196 -19.76 11.70 0.69
CA LEU A 196 -19.40 11.07 1.96
C LEU A 196 -19.81 9.58 1.99
N ASN A 197 -20.99 9.25 1.46
CA ASN A 197 -21.45 7.86 1.34
C ASN A 197 -20.54 7.02 0.42
N LYS A 198 -20.16 7.55 -0.75
CA LYS A 198 -19.22 6.88 -1.66
C LYS A 198 -17.85 6.67 -1.00
N PHE A 199 -17.39 7.64 -0.21
CA PHE A 199 -16.13 7.52 0.53
C PHE A 199 -16.22 6.40 1.58
N ALA A 200 -17.27 6.41 2.40
CA ALA A 200 -17.52 5.40 3.42
C ALA A 200 -17.65 3.98 2.81
N ASP A 201 -18.34 3.82 1.68
CA ASP A 201 -18.47 2.53 0.98
C ASP A 201 -17.13 1.95 0.58
N VAL A 202 -16.16 2.79 0.24
CA VAL A 202 -14.87 2.29 -0.20
C VAL A 202 -14.00 1.90 0.98
N ILE A 203 -14.05 2.65 2.08
CA ILE A 203 -13.42 2.24 3.33
C ILE A 203 -14.00 0.89 3.77
N GLU A 204 -15.32 0.72 3.72
CA GLU A 204 -15.99 -0.54 4.01
C GLU A 204 -15.50 -1.69 3.10
N ASN A 205 -15.49 -1.47 1.79
CA ASN A 205 -15.10 -2.48 0.80
C ASN A 205 -13.60 -2.84 0.82
N ASN A 206 -12.75 -2.03 1.47
CA ASN A 206 -11.31 -2.24 1.55
C ASN A 206 -10.83 -2.32 3.01
N ARG A 207 -11.73 -2.59 3.95
CA ARG A 207 -11.47 -2.52 5.39
C ARG A 207 -10.29 -3.39 5.83
N ASP A 208 -10.19 -4.63 5.34
CA ASP A 208 -9.14 -5.56 5.74
C ASP A 208 -7.77 -5.08 5.25
N LEU A 209 -7.72 -4.50 4.04
CA LEU A 209 -6.51 -3.90 3.49
C LEU A 209 -6.10 -2.66 4.29
N PHE A 210 -7.04 -1.77 4.59
CA PHE A 210 -6.72 -0.57 5.38
C PHE A 210 -6.33 -0.91 6.81
N SER A 211 -6.90 -1.96 7.40
CA SER A 211 -6.55 -2.44 8.73
C SER A 211 -5.14 -3.02 8.73
N TYR A 212 -4.80 -3.83 7.72
CA TYR A 212 -3.45 -4.36 7.52
C TYR A 212 -2.42 -3.24 7.29
N LEU A 213 -2.71 -2.28 6.41
CA LEU A 213 -1.86 -1.12 6.17
C LEU A 213 -1.74 -0.23 7.42
N GLY A 214 -2.82 -0.10 8.19
CA GLY A 214 -2.83 0.62 9.46
C GLY A 214 -1.82 0.03 10.45
N LYS A 215 -1.84 -1.30 10.62
CA LYS A 215 -0.87 -2.04 11.44
C LYS A 215 0.56 -1.89 10.91
N LEU A 216 0.76 -2.03 9.60
CA LEU A 216 2.08 -1.91 8.98
C LEU A 216 2.66 -0.50 9.14
N LEU A 217 1.82 0.54 9.07
CA LEU A 217 2.23 1.93 9.17
C LEU A 217 2.21 2.47 10.62
N THR A 218 1.98 1.63 11.63
CA THR A 218 2.11 1.96 13.06
C THR A 218 3.26 1.18 13.71
N PRO A 219 4.51 1.39 13.25
CA PRO A 219 5.66 0.72 13.86
C PRO A 219 5.76 1.08 15.34
N LYS A 220 6.34 0.18 16.14
CA LYS A 220 6.56 0.44 17.56
C LYS A 220 7.43 1.70 17.73
N PRO A 221 7.17 2.53 18.75
CA PRO A 221 8.05 3.65 19.09
C PRO A 221 9.48 3.14 19.33
N LEU A 222 10.45 3.84 18.77
CA LEU A 222 11.87 3.58 19.05
C LEU A 222 12.29 4.40 20.28
N GLU A 223 13.26 3.89 21.03
CA GLU A 223 13.87 4.63 22.14
C GLU A 223 14.63 5.85 21.61
N LYS A 224 14.73 6.92 22.41
CA LYS A 224 15.40 8.17 21.99
C LYS A 224 16.87 7.97 21.57
N ASP A 225 17.56 7.02 22.17
CA ASP A 225 18.96 6.75 21.87
C ASP A 225 19.13 5.55 20.92
N TYR A 226 18.04 5.10 20.28
CA TYR A 226 18.03 3.85 19.50
C TYR A 226 19.06 3.84 18.35
N TYR A 227 19.31 4.98 17.70
CA TYR A 227 20.33 5.10 16.65
C TYR A 227 21.57 5.89 17.08
N LYS A 228 21.69 6.24 18.37
CA LYS A 228 22.75 7.13 18.83
C LYS A 228 24.14 6.61 18.43
N ASP A 229 24.92 7.50 17.79
CA ASP A 229 26.28 7.26 17.29
C ASP A 229 26.43 6.16 16.22
N LEU A 230 25.35 5.53 15.76
CA LEU A 230 25.40 4.53 14.70
C LEU A 230 25.58 5.18 13.34
N THR A 231 26.38 4.57 12.47
CA THR A 231 26.40 4.96 11.06
C THR A 231 25.09 4.60 10.36
N VAL A 232 24.82 5.18 9.18
CA VAL A 232 23.69 4.80 8.33
C VAL A 232 23.71 3.31 8.01
N GLN A 233 24.89 2.73 7.72
CA GLN A 233 25.04 1.30 7.50
C GLN A 233 24.66 0.48 8.74
N GLN A 234 25.19 0.84 9.91
CA GLN A 234 24.91 0.17 11.17
C GLN A 234 23.42 0.25 11.54
N THR A 235 22.77 1.36 11.20
CA THR A 235 21.33 1.56 11.40
C THR A 235 20.49 0.59 10.55
N LEU A 236 20.85 0.42 9.29
CA LEU A 236 20.17 -0.53 8.40
C LEU A 236 20.38 -1.97 8.87
N ILE A 237 21.60 -2.34 9.26
CA ILE A 237 21.92 -3.66 9.83
C ILE A 237 21.14 -3.89 11.13
N LYS A 238 21.12 -2.93 12.05
CA LYS A 238 20.34 -3.00 13.29
C LYS A 238 18.87 -3.27 13.01
N ASN A 239 18.30 -2.62 11.98
CA ASN A 239 16.90 -2.81 11.60
C ASN A 239 16.63 -4.18 10.96
N ILE A 240 17.54 -4.71 10.13
CA ILE A 240 17.48 -6.11 9.66
C ILE A 240 17.57 -7.08 10.84
N ASN A 241 18.43 -6.78 11.81
CA ASN A 241 18.63 -7.61 12.98
C ASN A 241 17.46 -7.60 13.95
N GLN A 242 16.60 -6.56 13.95
CA GLN A 242 15.31 -6.61 14.63
C GLN A 242 14.36 -7.63 13.99
N ILE A 243 14.32 -7.68 12.66
CA ILE A 243 13.56 -8.71 11.92
C ILE A 243 14.11 -10.09 12.28
N SER A 244 15.43 -10.23 12.27
CA SER A 244 16.15 -11.45 12.64
C SER A 244 15.85 -11.89 14.07
N SER A 245 15.81 -10.94 15.01
CA SER A 245 15.47 -11.15 16.41
C SER A 245 14.05 -11.68 16.57
N ALA A 246 13.08 -11.09 15.85
CA ALA A 246 11.68 -11.52 15.85
C ALA A 246 11.48 -12.88 15.18
N ILE A 247 12.29 -13.20 14.17
CA ILE A 247 12.29 -14.50 13.50
C ILE A 247 12.82 -15.59 14.43
N ALA A 248 13.96 -15.35 15.07
CA ALA A 248 14.70 -16.32 15.86
C ALA A 248 14.26 -16.41 17.33
N ASP A 249 13.29 -15.58 17.73
CA ASP A 249 12.94 -15.25 19.12
C ASP A 249 14.23 -15.00 19.97
N ASN A 250 15.23 -14.32 19.40
CA ASN A 250 16.55 -14.07 20.02
C ASN A 250 16.83 -12.57 20.16
N LYS A 251 16.66 -12.04 21.37
CA LYS A 251 16.84 -10.60 21.67
C LYS A 251 18.27 -10.10 21.50
N GLU A 252 19.28 -10.96 21.53
CA GLU A 252 20.67 -10.52 21.34
C GLU A 252 20.93 -10.09 19.89
N PHE A 253 20.25 -10.69 18.91
CA PHE A 253 20.38 -10.26 17.52
C PHE A 253 20.01 -8.78 17.35
N ALA A 254 18.98 -8.30 18.03
CA ALA A 254 18.52 -6.91 17.99
C ALA A 254 19.57 -5.88 18.48
N LYS A 255 20.61 -6.30 19.21
CA LYS A 255 21.70 -5.43 19.68
C LYS A 255 22.86 -5.34 18.68
N GLU A 256 22.97 -6.29 17.76
CA GLU A 256 24.05 -6.34 16.77
C GLU A 256 23.88 -5.25 15.72
N THR A 257 24.97 -4.52 15.45
CA THR A 257 24.98 -3.38 14.51
C THR A 257 25.98 -3.54 13.37
N GLU A 258 26.92 -4.47 13.47
CA GLU A 258 27.98 -4.65 12.48
C GLU A 258 27.78 -5.87 11.58
N VAL A 259 27.18 -6.92 12.14
CA VAL A 259 26.98 -8.20 11.46
C VAL A 259 25.48 -8.42 11.24
N ASP A 260 25.11 -8.75 10.02
CA ASP A 260 23.76 -9.12 9.66
C ASP A 260 23.46 -10.57 10.11
N LYS A 261 22.41 -10.71 10.92
CA LYS A 261 21.97 -11.94 11.58
C LYS A 261 20.75 -12.58 10.92
N LEU A 262 20.24 -12.02 9.82
CA LEU A 262 19.08 -12.58 9.12
C LEU A 262 19.32 -14.01 8.66
N PRO A 263 20.49 -14.36 8.08
CA PRO A 263 20.70 -15.73 7.64
C PRO A 263 20.76 -16.73 8.82
N GLU A 264 21.32 -16.34 9.97
CA GLU A 264 21.31 -17.14 11.20
C GLU A 264 19.89 -17.31 11.77
N ALA A 265 19.06 -16.29 11.65
CA ALA A 265 17.68 -16.33 12.10
C ALA A 265 16.80 -17.25 11.23
N LEU A 266 16.97 -17.19 9.91
CA LEU A 266 16.28 -18.08 8.97
C LEU A 266 16.67 -19.55 9.19
N ASP A 267 17.91 -19.83 9.60
CA ASP A 267 18.35 -21.19 9.97
C ASP A 267 17.58 -21.73 11.18
N LYS A 268 17.31 -20.91 12.19
CA LYS A 268 16.50 -21.29 13.35
C LYS A 268 15.06 -21.62 12.98
N ILE A 269 14.46 -20.90 12.02
CA ILE A 269 13.12 -21.26 11.50
C ILE A 269 13.11 -22.68 10.96
N LEU A 270 14.11 -23.08 10.18
CA LEU A 270 14.16 -24.45 9.63
C LEU A 270 14.24 -25.50 10.73
N VAL A 271 14.95 -25.22 11.83
CA VAL A 271 15.01 -26.10 13.01
C VAL A 271 13.65 -26.19 13.69
N GLU A 272 13.00 -25.06 13.98
CA GLU A 272 11.67 -25.05 14.61
C GLU A 272 10.61 -25.78 13.78
N LEU A 273 10.75 -25.74 12.47
CA LEU A 273 9.87 -26.43 11.53
C LEU A 273 10.22 -27.91 11.33
N GLY A 274 11.28 -28.40 11.99
CA GLY A 274 11.79 -29.77 11.84
C GLY A 274 12.32 -30.06 10.42
N LEU A 275 12.70 -29.02 9.67
CA LEU A 275 13.22 -29.10 8.31
C LEU A 275 14.75 -29.20 8.27
N ASN A 276 15.44 -28.89 9.37
CA ASN A 276 16.84 -29.24 9.60
C ASN A 276 17.06 -30.77 9.72
N SER A 277 15.96 -31.52 9.86
CA SER A 277 16.00 -32.96 10.03
C SER A 277 16.75 -33.65 8.89
N LEU A 278 16.80 -33.13 7.66
CA LEU A 278 17.60 -33.74 6.60
C LEU A 278 19.11 -33.75 6.91
N ASP A 279 19.65 -32.66 7.46
CA ASP A 279 21.06 -32.59 7.85
C ASP A 279 21.34 -33.49 9.08
N GLU A 280 20.41 -33.54 10.05
CA GLU A 280 20.49 -34.44 11.22
C GLU A 280 20.37 -35.92 10.85
N ILE A 281 19.40 -36.26 9.98
CA ILE A 281 19.16 -37.61 9.43
C ILE A 281 20.43 -38.13 8.76
N ILE A 282 21.16 -37.23 8.08
CA ILE A 282 22.35 -37.58 7.33
C ILE A 282 23.58 -37.60 8.24
N GLY A 283 23.66 -36.72 9.24
CA GLY A 283 24.65 -36.80 10.32
C GLY A 283 24.53 -38.08 11.16
N GLU A 284 23.31 -38.52 11.47
CA GLU A 284 23.04 -39.82 12.10
C GLU A 284 23.51 -40.98 11.21
N LEU A 285 23.33 -40.88 9.89
CA LEU A 285 23.82 -41.85 8.91
C LEU A 285 25.34 -41.94 8.87
N ILE A 286 26.03 -40.79 8.88
CA ILE A 286 27.49 -40.69 8.83
C ILE A 286 28.13 -41.20 10.14
N ASN A 287 27.50 -40.93 11.29
CA ASN A 287 28.10 -41.19 12.60
C ASN A 287 27.64 -42.50 13.28
N SER A 288 26.62 -43.20 12.75
CA SER A 288 26.13 -44.41 13.42
C SER A 288 27.00 -45.64 13.12
N LYS A 289 27.57 -46.23 14.17
CA LYS A 289 28.26 -47.53 14.12
C LYS A 289 27.33 -48.71 13.78
N ASN A 290 26.01 -48.53 13.90
CA ASN A 290 24.96 -49.53 13.57
C ASN A 290 24.04 -49.04 12.43
N GLY A 291 24.63 -48.68 11.28
CA GLY A 291 23.97 -47.97 10.17
C GLY A 291 22.70 -48.59 9.56
N PHE A 292 22.44 -49.89 9.76
CA PHE A 292 21.29 -50.56 9.12
C PHE A 292 19.97 -50.48 9.90
N GLU A 293 19.99 -50.52 11.25
CA GLU A 293 18.75 -50.46 12.05
C GLU A 293 18.10 -49.06 12.07
N ASN A 294 18.90 -48.02 11.82
CA ASN A 294 18.41 -46.63 11.80
C ASN A 294 17.81 -46.19 10.46
N LEU A 295 18.01 -46.95 9.37
CA LEU A 295 17.48 -46.60 8.04
C LEU A 295 15.94 -46.48 8.02
N GLY A 296 15.23 -47.36 8.73
CA GLY A 296 13.77 -47.30 8.84
C GLY A 296 13.28 -46.02 9.55
N LYS A 297 13.99 -45.59 10.59
CA LYS A 297 13.73 -44.33 11.30
C LYS A 297 14.03 -43.12 10.41
N ILE A 298 15.08 -43.19 9.61
CA ILE A 298 15.47 -42.18 8.61
C ILE A 298 14.38 -42.01 7.54
N PHE A 299 13.92 -43.10 6.91
CA PHE A 299 12.84 -43.02 5.93
C PHE A 299 11.52 -42.53 6.53
N SER A 300 11.24 -42.88 7.78
CA SER A 300 10.09 -42.34 8.51
C SER A 300 10.23 -40.83 8.77
N LYS A 301 11.41 -40.35 9.19
CA LYS A 301 11.70 -38.91 9.35
C LYS A 301 11.52 -38.15 8.02
N ILE A 302 12.08 -38.66 6.91
CA ILE A 302 11.91 -38.06 5.57
C ILE A 302 10.43 -38.02 5.17
N LYS A 303 9.70 -39.13 5.35
CA LYS A 303 8.27 -39.20 5.03
C LYS A 303 7.47 -38.17 5.83
N ASN A 304 7.80 -38.00 7.11
CA ASN A 304 7.09 -37.10 8.00
C ASN A 304 7.22 -35.64 7.56
N ILE A 305 8.36 -35.21 7.01
CA ILE A 305 8.57 -33.84 6.48
C ILE A 305 7.48 -33.46 5.46
N PHE A 306 7.12 -34.37 4.56
CA PHE A 306 6.19 -34.10 3.46
C PHE A 306 4.72 -34.43 3.77
N THR A 307 4.35 -34.60 5.04
CA THR A 307 2.96 -34.84 5.43
C THR A 307 2.10 -33.58 5.30
N SER A 308 0.80 -33.76 5.01
CA SER A 308 -0.17 -32.66 4.95
C SER A 308 -0.22 -31.85 6.25
N GLN A 309 -0.06 -32.54 7.39
CA GLN A 309 -0.06 -31.92 8.72
C GLN A 309 1.16 -31.00 8.92
N ASN A 310 2.35 -31.42 8.49
CA ASN A 310 3.54 -30.57 8.54
C ASN A 310 3.46 -29.40 7.55
N LEU A 311 2.92 -29.60 6.35
CA LEU A 311 2.64 -28.50 5.42
C LEU A 311 1.65 -27.47 6.00
N GLN A 312 0.66 -27.92 6.76
CA GLN A 312 -0.29 -27.04 7.45
C GLN A 312 0.38 -26.29 8.61
N LYS A 313 1.25 -26.95 9.39
CA LYS A 313 2.06 -26.30 10.43
C LYS A 313 2.97 -25.22 9.84
N LEU A 314 3.63 -25.50 8.72
CA LEU A 314 4.45 -24.53 7.97
C LEU A 314 3.64 -23.30 7.58
N LYS A 315 2.43 -23.50 7.07
CA LYS A 315 1.54 -22.40 6.69
C LYS A 315 1.14 -21.54 7.90
N ILE A 316 0.78 -22.16 9.02
CA ILE A 316 0.39 -21.45 10.25
C ILE A 316 1.57 -20.66 10.80
N LYS A 317 2.74 -21.30 10.94
CA LYS A 317 3.95 -20.66 11.45
C LYS A 317 4.44 -19.55 10.52
N GLY A 318 4.32 -19.71 9.21
CA GLY A 318 4.63 -18.65 8.25
C GLY A 318 3.75 -17.40 8.41
N LEU A 319 2.45 -17.59 8.69
CA LEU A 319 1.53 -16.47 8.97
C LEU A 319 1.86 -15.81 10.32
N GLU A 320 2.14 -16.61 11.36
CA GLU A 320 2.57 -16.11 12.67
C GLU A 320 3.86 -15.28 12.56
N LEU A 321 4.87 -15.78 11.83
CA LEU A 321 6.12 -15.09 11.59
C LEU A 321 5.92 -13.78 10.81
N LEU A 322 5.08 -13.79 9.78
CA LEU A 322 4.74 -12.58 9.03
C LEU A 322 4.14 -11.50 9.95
N ASP A 323 3.20 -11.88 10.82
CA ASP A 323 2.60 -10.96 11.79
C ASP A 323 3.66 -10.44 12.80
N LYS A 324 4.55 -11.31 13.29
CA LYS A 324 5.65 -10.93 14.20
C LYS A 324 6.64 -9.95 13.57
N ILE A 325 7.06 -10.19 12.32
CA ILE A 325 8.10 -9.37 11.67
C ILE A 325 7.56 -8.07 11.08
N THR A 326 6.25 -7.97 10.79
CA THR A 326 5.66 -6.84 10.07
C THR A 326 6.04 -5.46 10.63
N PRO A 327 5.98 -5.21 11.96
CA PRO A 327 6.37 -3.92 12.53
C PRO A 327 7.87 -3.58 12.33
N HIS A 328 8.72 -4.60 12.37
CA HIS A 328 10.18 -4.46 12.20
C HIS A 328 10.54 -4.25 10.72
N LEU A 329 9.84 -4.95 9.82
CA LEU A 329 9.96 -4.76 8.38
C LEU A 329 9.57 -3.35 7.97
N ALA A 330 8.50 -2.79 8.54
CA ALA A 330 8.10 -1.41 8.29
C ALA A 330 9.20 -0.40 8.70
N THR A 331 9.82 -0.61 9.86
CA THR A 331 10.93 0.23 10.36
C THR A 331 12.13 0.18 9.42
N TYR A 332 12.51 -1.04 8.99
CA TYR A 332 13.58 -1.23 8.00
C TYR A 332 13.28 -0.52 6.68
N LEU A 333 12.13 -0.80 6.06
CA LEU A 333 11.72 -0.20 4.78
C LEU A 333 11.68 1.32 4.85
N TYR A 334 11.17 1.88 5.95
CA TYR A 334 11.14 3.32 6.18
C TYR A 334 12.55 3.91 6.22
N SER A 335 13.47 3.33 6.99
CA SER A 335 14.86 3.80 7.04
C SER A 335 15.57 3.70 5.69
N GLU A 336 15.37 2.60 4.96
CA GLU A 336 15.96 2.38 3.65
C GLU A 336 15.43 3.35 2.58
N ILE A 337 14.12 3.60 2.56
CA ILE A 337 13.49 4.59 1.67
C ILE A 337 13.97 5.99 2.03
N PHE A 338 14.02 6.34 3.32
CA PHE A 338 14.47 7.65 3.77
C PHE A 338 15.90 7.95 3.31
N PHE A 339 16.85 7.03 3.55
CA PHE A 339 18.24 7.24 3.12
C PHE A 339 18.38 7.24 1.59
N GLY A 340 17.59 6.43 0.88
CA GLY A 340 17.54 6.47 -0.58
C GLY A 340 17.04 7.80 -1.12
N LEU A 341 15.97 8.36 -0.54
CA LEU A 341 15.46 9.68 -0.90
C LEU A 341 16.44 10.78 -0.54
N TYR A 342 17.11 10.68 0.61
CA TYR A 342 18.15 11.60 1.04
C TYR A 342 19.32 11.62 0.04
N TYR A 343 19.78 10.44 -0.39
CA TYR A 343 20.84 10.30 -1.40
C TYR A 343 20.47 10.94 -2.75
N VAL A 344 19.20 10.86 -3.17
CA VAL A 344 18.72 11.50 -4.39
C VAL A 344 18.56 13.02 -4.22
N ALA A 345 18.07 13.46 -3.06
CA ALA A 345 17.90 14.88 -2.77
C ALA A 345 19.24 15.63 -2.75
N HIS A 346 20.30 15.00 -2.23
CA HIS A 346 21.64 15.55 -2.06
C HIS A 346 22.59 15.05 -3.16
N GLU A 347 22.54 15.68 -4.33
CA GLU A 347 23.33 15.29 -5.51
C GLU A 347 24.85 15.39 -5.30
N GLU A 348 25.28 16.21 -4.34
CA GLU A 348 26.67 16.38 -3.93
C GLU A 348 27.29 15.09 -3.38
N ILE A 349 26.48 14.16 -2.85
CA ILE A 349 26.93 12.85 -2.39
C ILE A 349 27.10 11.97 -3.64
N LYS A 350 28.31 11.82 -4.17
CA LYS A 350 28.52 11.11 -5.45
C LYS A 350 28.46 9.59 -5.32
N ASN A 351 28.83 9.04 -4.16
CA ASN A 351 28.86 7.60 -3.91
C ASN A 351 27.94 7.25 -2.72
N PRO A 352 27.10 6.20 -2.79
CA PRO A 352 26.29 5.77 -1.65
C PRO A 352 27.13 5.47 -0.39
N ASN A 353 28.38 5.04 -0.53
CA ASN A 353 29.28 4.78 0.59
C ASN A 353 29.55 6.04 1.45
N ASP A 354 29.57 7.22 0.83
CA ASP A 354 29.78 8.49 1.53
C ASP A 354 28.62 8.80 2.49
N LEU A 355 27.41 8.30 2.18
CA LEU A 355 26.26 8.38 3.08
C LEU A 355 26.28 7.26 4.13
N LEU A 356 26.70 6.05 3.76
CA LEU A 356 26.71 4.88 4.64
C LEU A 356 27.56 5.05 5.90
N VAL A 357 28.65 5.83 5.83
CA VAL A 357 29.57 6.10 6.95
C VAL A 357 29.14 7.27 7.85
N GLN A 358 28.11 8.03 7.48
CA GLN A 358 27.62 9.16 8.29
C GLN A 358 26.91 8.67 9.54
N LYS A 359 27.07 9.38 10.66
CA LYS A 359 26.40 9.06 11.93
C LYS A 359 24.96 9.56 11.92
N THR A 360 24.06 8.78 12.52
CA THR A 360 22.61 9.06 12.56
C THR A 360 22.17 9.98 13.70
N ASN A 361 23.07 10.31 14.64
CA ASN A 361 22.82 11.34 15.67
C ASN A 361 23.07 12.77 15.16
N ASP A 362 23.58 12.94 13.93
CA ASP A 362 23.64 14.24 13.28
C ASP A 362 22.23 14.85 13.19
N SER A 363 22.14 16.18 13.30
CA SER A 363 20.86 16.91 13.29
C SER A 363 19.99 16.60 12.06
N LYS A 364 20.61 16.16 10.96
CA LYS A 364 19.98 15.74 9.70
C LYS A 364 19.22 14.41 9.79
N PHE A 365 19.53 13.53 10.75
CA PHE A 365 18.99 12.17 10.83
C PHE A 365 18.25 11.86 12.13
N LEU A 366 18.27 12.77 13.13
CA LEU A 366 17.48 12.69 14.37
C LEU A 366 16.00 12.37 14.13
N ILE A 367 15.48 12.71 12.95
CA ILE A 367 14.09 12.50 12.56
C ILE A 367 13.70 11.01 12.48
N LEU A 368 14.67 10.12 12.19
CA LEU A 368 14.49 8.67 12.11
C LEU A 368 14.18 8.03 13.48
N ILE A 369 14.77 8.54 14.56
CA ILE A 369 14.52 8.09 15.94
C ILE A 369 13.04 8.29 16.30
N ASN A 370 12.43 9.36 15.80
CA ASN A 370 11.04 9.69 16.08
C ASN A 370 10.04 9.09 15.08
N ASN A 371 10.48 8.18 14.19
CA ASN A 371 9.69 7.64 13.07
C ASN A 371 9.03 8.75 12.22
N LYS A 372 9.69 9.91 12.07
CA LYS A 372 9.19 11.10 11.39
C LYS A 372 9.75 11.18 9.96
N LEU A 373 8.90 11.22 8.94
CA LEU A 373 9.31 11.54 7.57
C LEU A 373 9.72 13.02 7.51
N ASP A 374 10.96 13.29 7.09
CA ASP A 374 11.39 14.66 6.79
C ASP A 374 10.71 15.08 5.48
N PHE A 375 9.79 16.05 5.56
CA PHE A 375 9.06 16.49 4.37
C PHE A 375 9.98 17.10 3.32
N ASN A 376 11.07 17.76 3.71
CA ASN A 376 12.00 18.33 2.76
C ASN A 376 12.72 17.22 2.00
N VAL A 377 13.24 16.21 2.69
CA VAL A 377 13.88 15.04 2.05
C VAL A 377 12.87 14.28 1.19
N LEU A 378 11.65 14.09 1.68
CA LEU A 378 10.60 13.34 0.99
C LEU A 378 10.11 14.06 -0.26
N LEU A 379 9.73 15.33 -0.16
CA LEU A 379 9.23 16.12 -1.29
C LEU A 379 10.32 16.30 -2.35
N ASN A 380 11.56 16.62 -1.94
CA ASN A 380 12.67 16.80 -2.87
C ASN A 380 13.06 15.48 -3.53
N GLY A 381 13.24 14.42 -2.74
CA GLY A 381 13.63 13.10 -3.24
C GLY A 381 12.57 12.53 -4.19
N LEU A 382 11.29 12.57 -3.82
CA LEU A 382 10.20 12.10 -4.68
C LEU A 382 10.04 12.99 -5.92
N SER A 383 10.12 14.31 -5.79
CA SER A 383 10.05 15.22 -6.95
C SER A 383 11.12 14.87 -7.98
N LYS A 384 12.36 14.63 -7.55
CA LYS A 384 13.46 14.20 -8.45
C LYS A 384 13.24 12.81 -9.04
N ILE A 385 12.85 11.81 -8.24
CA ILE A 385 12.58 10.45 -8.72
C ILE A 385 11.48 10.45 -9.80
N LEU A 386 10.43 11.25 -9.61
CA LEU A 386 9.33 11.35 -10.56
C LEU A 386 9.67 12.18 -11.80
N LYS A 387 10.70 13.04 -11.73
CA LYS A 387 11.08 13.96 -12.81
C LYS A 387 11.74 13.23 -13.98
N ASP A 388 12.69 12.35 -13.70
CA ASP A 388 13.45 11.66 -14.73
C ASP A 388 14.00 10.30 -14.28
N LYS A 389 14.33 9.48 -15.29
CA LYS A 389 14.84 8.12 -15.10
C LYS A 389 16.19 8.09 -14.40
N LYS A 390 17.06 9.08 -14.63
CA LYS A 390 18.41 9.15 -14.04
C LYS A 390 18.33 9.28 -12.52
N ASN A 391 17.43 10.12 -12.01
CA ASN A 391 17.21 10.27 -10.57
C ASN A 391 16.55 9.04 -9.95
N PHE A 392 15.66 8.35 -10.68
CA PHE A 392 15.16 7.05 -10.26
C PHE A 392 16.26 5.96 -10.24
N GLU A 393 17.16 5.95 -11.21
CA GLU A 393 18.32 5.05 -11.24
C GLU A 393 19.23 5.30 -10.04
N ARG A 394 19.50 6.56 -9.70
CA ARG A 394 20.26 6.93 -8.49
C ARG A 394 19.60 6.41 -7.20
N PHE A 395 18.28 6.51 -7.09
CA PHE A 395 17.53 5.89 -5.98
C PHE A 395 17.74 4.37 -5.96
N TYR A 396 17.56 3.73 -7.12
CA TYR A 396 17.70 2.28 -7.29
C TYR A 396 19.11 1.80 -6.91
N GLU A 397 20.16 2.52 -7.33
CA GLU A 397 21.55 2.23 -7.00
C GLU A 397 21.77 2.22 -5.49
N PHE A 398 21.19 3.16 -4.76
CA PHE A 398 21.25 3.15 -3.31
C PHE A 398 20.55 1.90 -2.74
N ILE A 399 19.40 1.49 -3.26
CA ILE A 399 18.64 0.35 -2.72
C ILE A 399 19.31 -1.00 -3.01
N PHE A 400 19.90 -1.19 -4.20
CA PHE A 400 20.38 -2.52 -4.65
C PHE A 400 21.86 -2.60 -5.01
N LYS A 401 22.55 -1.49 -5.30
CA LYS A 401 23.96 -1.51 -5.75
C LYS A 401 24.97 -1.01 -4.73
N ARG A 402 24.54 -0.44 -3.60
CA ARG A 402 25.44 0.06 -2.53
C ARG A 402 26.29 -1.03 -1.83
N PHE A 403 26.02 -2.31 -2.11
CA PHE A 403 26.61 -3.44 -1.39
C PHE A 403 27.83 -4.02 -2.10
N ASN A 404 28.69 -4.68 -1.33
CA ASN A 404 29.86 -5.35 -1.87
C ASN A 404 29.43 -6.53 -2.76
N LYS A 405 29.71 -6.42 -4.07
CA LYS A 405 29.39 -7.44 -5.08
C LYS A 405 29.95 -8.81 -4.71
N ASN A 406 31.16 -8.89 -4.12
CA ASN A 406 31.78 -10.17 -3.74
C ASN A 406 31.05 -10.87 -2.59
N LYS A 407 30.32 -10.13 -1.75
CA LYS A 407 29.46 -10.72 -0.70
C LYS A 407 28.10 -11.18 -1.24
N ILE A 408 27.64 -10.57 -2.34
CA ILE A 408 26.38 -10.96 -3.00
C ILE A 408 26.60 -12.18 -3.91
N TYR A 409 27.67 -12.17 -4.70
CA TYR A 409 28.01 -13.24 -5.63
C TYR A 409 28.93 -14.24 -4.95
N ASN A 410 28.33 -15.23 -4.30
CA ASN A 410 29.08 -16.31 -3.66
C ASN A 410 29.97 -17.04 -4.69
N SER A 411 31.25 -17.21 -4.37
CA SER A 411 32.12 -18.13 -5.09
C SER A 411 31.84 -19.57 -4.63
N VAL A 412 32.12 -20.59 -5.45
CA VAL A 412 31.93 -22.01 -5.07
C VAL A 412 32.65 -22.36 -3.75
N ASN A 413 33.73 -21.64 -3.42
CA ASN A 413 34.51 -21.83 -2.20
C ASN A 413 33.95 -21.05 -0.99
N ASP A 414 33.14 -20.00 -1.20
CA ASP A 414 32.65 -19.08 -0.15
C ASP A 414 31.17 -19.26 0.22
N ILE A 415 30.40 -20.07 -0.53
CA ILE A 415 28.95 -20.35 -0.30
C ILE A 415 28.68 -20.82 1.15
N SER A 416 29.68 -21.38 1.83
CA SER A 416 29.55 -21.89 3.21
C SER A 416 29.44 -20.80 4.28
N SER A 417 29.95 -19.59 4.05
CA SER A 417 30.22 -18.62 5.12
C SER A 417 29.03 -17.75 5.58
N ASN A 418 27.98 -17.59 4.77
CA ASN A 418 26.70 -16.93 5.13
C ASN A 418 26.80 -15.64 5.97
N ASN A 419 27.78 -14.80 5.66
CA ASN A 419 27.91 -13.49 6.26
C ASN A 419 26.89 -12.59 5.57
N GLY A 420 25.77 -12.29 6.22
CA GLY A 420 24.72 -11.46 5.62
C GLY A 420 25.27 -10.16 5.03
N VAL A 421 24.65 -9.69 3.97
CA VAL A 421 25.11 -8.58 3.13
C VAL A 421 24.52 -7.23 3.57
N GLY A 422 23.55 -7.21 4.49
CA GLY A 422 22.85 -6.00 4.93
C GLY A 422 21.76 -5.58 3.96
N ASN A 423 21.22 -6.51 3.17
CA ASN A 423 20.10 -6.29 2.25
C ASN A 423 19.15 -7.48 2.29
N LEU A 424 17.95 -7.25 2.82
CA LEU A 424 16.93 -8.27 3.01
C LEU A 424 16.71 -9.18 1.78
N VAL A 425 16.72 -8.62 0.56
CA VAL A 425 16.46 -9.39 -0.67
C VAL A 425 17.67 -10.26 -1.04
N PHE A 426 18.88 -9.70 -1.05
CA PHE A 426 20.08 -10.48 -1.35
C PHE A 426 20.37 -11.54 -0.27
N ASP A 427 20.10 -11.24 1.00
CA ASP A 427 20.27 -12.18 2.10
C ASP A 427 19.33 -13.37 1.98
N LEU A 428 18.08 -13.15 1.59
CA LEU A 428 17.14 -14.23 1.28
C LEU A 428 17.60 -15.09 0.09
N ILE A 429 18.09 -14.47 -0.99
CA ILE A 429 18.60 -15.20 -2.16
C ILE A 429 19.84 -16.01 -1.79
N ASN A 430 20.82 -15.41 -1.10
CA ASN A 430 22.05 -16.07 -0.66
C ASN A 430 21.77 -17.21 0.32
N TRP A 431 20.84 -17.02 1.25
CA TRP A 431 20.41 -18.06 2.16
C TRP A 431 19.79 -19.25 1.42
N LEU A 432 18.88 -19.00 0.46
CA LEU A 432 18.29 -20.05 -0.37
C LEU A 432 19.35 -20.78 -1.20
N GLU A 433 20.25 -20.05 -1.84
CA GLU A 433 21.36 -20.61 -2.63
C GLU A 433 22.23 -21.53 -1.78
N LYS A 434 22.59 -21.10 -0.57
CA LYS A 434 23.34 -21.90 0.41
C LYS A 434 22.58 -23.15 0.84
N LYS A 435 21.26 -23.07 1.10
CA LYS A 435 20.48 -24.24 1.51
C LYS A 435 20.38 -25.28 0.41
N LEU A 436 20.16 -24.85 -0.83
CA LEU A 436 20.18 -25.74 -1.98
C LEU A 436 21.58 -26.36 -2.20
N TYR A 437 22.64 -25.56 -2.02
CA TYR A 437 24.02 -26.05 -2.07
C TYR A 437 24.31 -27.08 -0.97
N ASN A 438 23.89 -26.82 0.28
CA ASN A 438 24.04 -27.76 1.39
C ASN A 438 23.32 -29.07 1.10
N VAL A 439 22.04 -29.03 0.70
CA VAL A 439 21.30 -30.24 0.30
C VAL A 439 22.05 -31.00 -0.79
N SER A 440 22.59 -30.29 -1.78
CA SER A 440 23.40 -30.86 -2.84
C SER A 440 24.69 -31.52 -2.31
N ASN A 441 25.45 -30.84 -1.47
CA ASN A 441 26.69 -31.36 -0.88
C ASN A 441 26.41 -32.55 0.04
N THR A 442 25.32 -32.52 0.79
CA THR A 442 24.88 -33.62 1.64
C THR A 442 24.50 -34.84 0.80
N LEU A 443 23.79 -34.67 -0.33
CA LEU A 443 23.57 -35.73 -1.31
C LEU A 443 24.89 -36.30 -1.86
N LYS A 444 25.88 -35.46 -2.17
CA LYS A 444 27.22 -35.88 -2.62
C LYS A 444 27.94 -36.75 -1.59
N ILE A 445 27.84 -36.41 -0.30
CA ILE A 445 28.42 -37.22 0.79
C ILE A 445 27.72 -38.58 0.86
N LEU A 446 26.39 -38.63 0.79
CA LEU A 446 25.64 -39.88 0.77
C LEU A 446 26.00 -40.76 -0.45
N ILE A 447 26.11 -40.15 -1.63
CA ILE A 447 26.53 -40.85 -2.86
C ILE A 447 27.93 -41.44 -2.66
N ARG A 448 28.88 -40.67 -2.13
CA ARG A 448 30.24 -41.15 -1.83
C ARG A 448 30.23 -42.28 -0.80
N PHE A 449 29.46 -42.15 0.27
CA PHE A 449 29.33 -43.20 1.27
C PHE A 449 28.77 -44.49 0.65
N ALA A 450 27.71 -44.39 -0.14
CA ALA A 450 27.14 -45.54 -0.84
C ALA A 450 28.14 -46.16 -1.83
N ASP A 451 28.86 -45.35 -2.60
CA ASP A 451 29.89 -45.82 -3.53
C ASP A 451 31.07 -46.51 -2.80
N ILE A 452 31.50 -45.98 -1.65
CA ILE A 452 32.52 -46.62 -0.80
C ILE A 452 31.99 -47.93 -0.20
N ALA A 453 30.77 -47.94 0.34
CA ALA A 453 30.15 -49.12 0.92
C ALA A 453 29.97 -50.26 -0.11
N LEU A 454 29.77 -49.91 -1.39
CA LEU A 454 29.69 -50.87 -2.49
C LEU A 454 31.06 -51.37 -2.98
N LYS A 455 32.15 -50.66 -2.69
CA LYS A 455 33.53 -51.01 -3.09
C LYS A 455 34.32 -51.70 -1.98
N GLU A 456 33.99 -51.47 -0.72
CA GLU A 456 34.67 -52.09 0.43
C GLU A 456 34.24 -53.57 0.55
N PRO A 457 35.17 -54.54 0.46
CA PRO A 457 34.83 -55.96 0.36
C PRO A 457 34.05 -56.52 1.56
N ASN A 458 34.34 -56.07 2.78
CA ASN A 458 33.74 -56.61 4.00
C ASN A 458 32.31 -56.10 4.21
N ILE A 459 32.06 -54.81 3.95
CA ILE A 459 30.73 -54.18 3.96
C ILE A 459 29.88 -54.77 2.86
N LYS A 460 30.42 -54.87 1.63
CA LYS A 460 29.73 -55.49 0.50
C LYS A 460 29.33 -56.92 0.82
N LYS A 461 30.26 -57.75 1.31
CA LYS A 461 29.98 -59.14 1.72
C LYS A 461 28.91 -59.23 2.81
N THR A 462 28.97 -58.37 3.82
CA THR A 462 27.95 -58.32 4.89
C THR A 462 26.56 -57.98 4.36
N ILE A 463 26.48 -57.03 3.41
CA ILE A 463 25.22 -56.65 2.75
C ILE A 463 24.69 -57.80 1.89
N GLU A 464 25.56 -58.44 1.10
CA GLU A 464 25.24 -59.60 0.27
C GLU A 464 24.71 -60.76 1.11
N GLU A 465 25.36 -61.08 2.23
CA GLU A 465 24.92 -62.12 3.18
C GLU A 465 23.56 -61.80 3.79
N LYS A 466 23.32 -60.55 4.20
CA LYS A 466 22.02 -60.12 4.73
C LYS A 466 20.91 -60.17 3.69
N ILE A 467 21.19 -59.75 2.45
CA ILE A 467 20.23 -59.83 1.34
C ILE A 467 19.93 -61.30 1.02
N ALA A 468 20.96 -62.14 0.91
CA ALA A 468 20.79 -63.57 0.65
C ALA A 468 19.98 -64.25 1.76
N THR A 469 20.26 -63.92 3.02
CA THR A 469 19.52 -64.45 4.18
C THR A 469 18.07 -63.97 4.19
N LEU A 470 17.82 -62.68 3.95
CA LEU A 470 16.46 -62.11 3.88
C LEU A 470 15.66 -62.78 2.76
N ILE A 471 16.25 -62.88 1.57
CA ILE A 471 15.61 -63.48 0.39
C ILE A 471 15.36 -64.97 0.63
N SER A 472 16.35 -65.72 1.13
CA SER A 472 16.19 -67.13 1.48
C SER A 472 15.07 -67.34 2.49
N THR A 473 14.99 -66.50 3.53
CA THR A 473 13.92 -66.55 4.53
C THR A 473 12.55 -66.31 3.90
N LYS A 474 12.44 -65.29 3.05
CA LYS A 474 11.19 -64.95 2.35
C LYS A 474 10.78 -66.00 1.32
N LEU A 475 11.72 -66.62 0.62
CA LEU A 475 11.46 -67.71 -0.32
C LEU A 475 11.01 -68.99 0.40
N LYS A 476 11.58 -69.31 1.58
CA LYS A 476 11.11 -70.43 2.43
C LYS A 476 9.66 -70.24 2.89
N GLU A 477 9.22 -69.00 3.14
CA GLU A 477 7.81 -68.70 3.43
C GLU A 477 6.89 -69.08 2.25
N LEU A 478 7.40 -69.14 1.01
CA LEU A 478 6.62 -69.54 -0.16
C LEU A 478 6.51 -71.06 -0.35
N GLY A 479 7.15 -71.88 0.50
CA GLY A 479 7.14 -73.34 0.41
C GLY A 479 8.12 -73.91 -0.64
N ASN A 480 8.19 -75.24 -0.75
CA ASN A 480 9.19 -75.97 -1.57
C ASN A 480 8.64 -76.43 -2.93
N TYR A 481 7.75 -75.66 -3.55
CA TYR A 481 7.08 -76.04 -4.80
C TYR A 481 8.02 -76.28 -6.00
N PHE A 482 9.21 -75.67 -5.96
CA PHE A 482 10.25 -75.81 -6.97
C PHE A 482 11.43 -76.66 -6.46
N GLY A 483 11.33 -77.26 -5.28
CA GLY A 483 12.45 -77.89 -4.56
C GLY A 483 13.09 -76.96 -3.53
N GLU A 484 14.29 -77.32 -3.06
CA GLU A 484 15.03 -76.54 -2.08
C GLU A 484 15.59 -75.25 -2.70
N TRP A 485 15.28 -74.10 -2.09
CA TRP A 485 15.76 -72.79 -2.52
C TRP A 485 17.24 -72.60 -2.20
N LYS A 486 18.04 -72.37 -3.23
CA LYS A 486 19.44 -71.94 -3.12
C LYS A 486 19.52 -70.46 -3.44
N VAL A 487 20.12 -69.69 -2.53
CA VAL A 487 20.35 -68.25 -2.69
C VAL A 487 21.81 -67.97 -2.42
N SER A 488 22.51 -67.34 -3.36
CA SER A 488 23.93 -67.02 -3.25
C SER A 488 24.28 -65.75 -4.00
N PHE A 489 25.44 -65.18 -3.69
CA PHE A 489 26.04 -64.09 -4.45
C PHE A 489 27.32 -64.57 -5.13
N VAL A 490 27.50 -64.19 -6.40
CA VAL A 490 28.74 -64.39 -7.14
C VAL A 490 29.09 -63.06 -7.83
N ASP A 491 30.24 -62.49 -7.49
CA ASP A 491 30.76 -61.23 -8.07
C ASP A 491 29.76 -60.04 -8.06
N GLY A 492 28.89 -59.95 -7.05
CA GLY A 492 27.86 -58.91 -6.95
C GLY A 492 26.55 -59.20 -7.67
N VAL A 493 26.41 -60.42 -8.22
CA VAL A 493 25.19 -60.94 -8.85
C VAL A 493 24.49 -61.88 -7.87
N LEU A 494 23.21 -61.64 -7.61
CA LEU A 494 22.36 -62.51 -6.82
C LEU A 494 21.85 -63.65 -7.68
N LEU A 495 22.17 -64.88 -7.29
CA LEU A 495 21.72 -66.12 -7.90
C LEU A 495 20.70 -66.80 -6.98
N ILE A 496 19.50 -67.06 -7.50
CA ILE A 496 18.44 -67.81 -6.81
C ILE A 496 18.06 -68.98 -7.69
N SER A 497 18.13 -70.21 -7.20
CA SER A 497 17.68 -71.37 -7.95
C SER A 497 16.91 -72.35 -7.08
N ALA A 498 16.02 -73.12 -7.71
CA ALA A 498 15.33 -74.25 -7.09
C ALA A 498 14.99 -75.29 -8.17
N GLY A 499 15.20 -76.57 -7.86
CA GLY A 499 14.90 -77.69 -8.78
C GLY A 499 16.09 -78.12 -9.63
N SER A 500 15.85 -78.99 -10.62
CA SER A 500 16.87 -79.56 -11.51
C SER A 500 16.64 -79.11 -12.96
N THR A 501 17.70 -78.97 -13.75
CA THR A 501 17.65 -78.60 -15.19
C THR A 501 17.54 -79.81 -16.13
N GLY A 502 17.40 -81.03 -15.61
CA GLY A 502 17.37 -82.27 -16.40
C GLY A 502 16.08 -82.50 -17.21
N LEU A 503 16.15 -83.34 -18.25
CA LEU A 503 15.02 -83.69 -19.15
C LEU A 503 13.74 -84.19 -18.44
N PHE A 504 13.84 -84.68 -17.20
CA PHE A 504 12.73 -85.21 -16.40
C PHE A 504 12.26 -84.27 -15.26
N SER A 505 12.83 -83.07 -15.12
CA SER A 505 12.42 -82.14 -14.05
C SER A 505 11.08 -81.48 -14.40
N SER A 506 10.07 -81.69 -13.55
CA SER A 506 8.75 -81.09 -13.73
C SER A 506 8.70 -79.61 -13.33
N SER A 507 9.60 -79.11 -12.48
CA SER A 507 9.66 -77.69 -12.10
C SER A 507 11.10 -77.21 -11.85
N TYR A 508 11.38 -75.97 -12.25
CA TYR A 508 12.70 -75.32 -12.15
C TYR A 508 12.53 -73.81 -12.00
N PHE A 509 13.29 -73.20 -11.10
CA PHE A 509 13.39 -71.74 -10.94
C PHE A 509 14.86 -71.34 -11.01
N ASP A 510 15.14 -70.28 -11.74
CA ASP A 510 16.46 -69.67 -11.84
C ASP A 510 16.32 -68.17 -11.92
N ALA A 511 17.02 -67.43 -11.08
CA ALA A 511 17.10 -65.99 -11.16
C ALA A 511 18.54 -65.54 -11.03
N LYS A 512 18.93 -64.68 -11.95
CA LYS A 512 20.19 -63.96 -11.97
C LYS A 512 19.88 -62.46 -11.94
N ILE A 513 20.19 -61.81 -10.83
CA ILE A 513 19.89 -60.39 -10.62
C ILE A 513 21.20 -59.66 -10.35
N HIS A 514 21.57 -58.77 -11.27
CA HIS A 514 22.75 -57.92 -11.16
C HIS A 514 22.45 -56.78 -10.18
N LEU A 515 23.02 -56.84 -8.96
CA LEU A 515 22.76 -55.86 -7.91
C LEU A 515 23.92 -54.88 -7.75
N PHE A 516 25.13 -55.39 -7.54
CA PHE A 516 26.29 -54.60 -7.10
C PHE A 516 27.45 -54.55 -8.09
N ASP A 517 27.40 -55.34 -9.16
CA ASP A 517 28.42 -55.40 -10.19
C ASP A 517 28.33 -54.21 -11.16
N LYS A 518 29.15 -54.20 -12.22
CA LYS A 518 29.20 -53.06 -13.15
C LYS A 518 27.88 -52.83 -13.89
N GLU A 519 27.09 -53.89 -14.10
CA GLU A 519 25.77 -53.84 -14.74
C GLU A 519 24.62 -53.75 -13.72
N GLY A 520 24.95 -53.64 -12.42
CA GLY A 520 23.98 -53.75 -11.33
C GLY A 520 23.05 -52.55 -11.13
N ILE A 521 21.86 -52.84 -10.59
CA ILE A 521 20.79 -51.85 -10.31
C ILE A 521 21.29 -50.73 -9.38
N PHE A 522 22.02 -51.06 -8.30
CA PHE A 522 22.45 -50.05 -7.33
C PHE A 522 23.42 -49.04 -7.92
N LYS A 523 24.33 -49.49 -8.79
CA LYS A 523 25.30 -48.61 -9.46
C LYS A 523 24.60 -47.66 -10.44
N LYS A 524 23.65 -48.16 -11.21
CA LYS A 524 22.83 -47.34 -12.13
C LYS A 524 21.98 -46.32 -11.39
N LEU A 525 21.35 -46.72 -10.27
CA LEU A 525 20.61 -45.79 -9.40
C LEU A 525 21.53 -44.73 -8.77
N LEU A 526 22.73 -45.09 -8.34
CA LEU A 526 23.71 -44.12 -7.83
C LEU A 526 24.14 -43.11 -8.90
N ASN A 527 24.31 -43.53 -10.16
CA ASN A 527 24.58 -42.61 -11.26
C ASN A 527 23.42 -41.62 -11.49
N ILE A 528 22.17 -42.11 -11.48
CA ILE A 528 20.97 -41.27 -11.59
C ILE A 528 20.92 -40.24 -10.44
N ILE A 529 21.15 -40.68 -9.20
CA ILE A 529 21.16 -39.81 -8.02
C ILE A 529 22.33 -38.81 -8.09
N ASN A 530 23.49 -39.22 -8.59
CA ASN A 530 24.65 -38.34 -8.80
C ASN A 530 24.36 -37.27 -9.87
N ASN A 531 23.69 -37.65 -10.96
CA ASN A 531 23.26 -36.70 -11.97
C ASN A 531 22.17 -35.74 -11.44
N LEU A 532 21.28 -36.22 -10.57
CA LEU A 532 20.31 -35.38 -9.86
C LEU A 532 21.02 -34.37 -8.94
N HIS A 533 22.02 -34.80 -8.17
CA HIS A 533 22.88 -33.92 -7.36
C HIS A 533 23.50 -32.81 -8.23
N ASN A 534 24.17 -33.20 -9.32
CA ASN A 534 24.79 -32.25 -10.25
C ASN A 534 23.78 -31.27 -10.87
N THR A 535 22.52 -31.69 -11.02
CA THR A 535 21.43 -30.87 -11.55
C THR A 535 20.95 -29.85 -10.53
N ILE A 536 20.75 -30.25 -9.28
CA ILE A 536 20.33 -29.36 -8.17
C ILE A 536 21.38 -28.27 -7.95
N GLU A 537 22.67 -28.62 -7.98
CA GLU A 537 23.76 -27.65 -7.85
C GLU A 537 23.73 -26.60 -8.96
N SER A 538 23.62 -27.03 -10.22
CA SER A 538 23.53 -26.11 -11.36
C SER A 538 22.27 -25.28 -11.36
N PHE A 539 21.15 -25.83 -10.91
CA PHE A 539 19.88 -25.11 -10.75
C PHE A 539 20.02 -23.98 -9.73
N SER A 540 20.58 -24.27 -8.54
CA SER A 540 20.81 -23.28 -7.49
C SER A 540 21.69 -22.12 -7.97
N SER A 541 22.86 -22.45 -8.55
CA SER A 541 23.83 -21.45 -9.03
C SER A 541 23.25 -20.58 -10.15
N ASN A 542 22.68 -21.18 -11.19
CA ASN A 542 22.27 -20.43 -12.39
C ASN A 542 21.06 -19.52 -12.12
N ILE A 543 20.08 -19.97 -11.32
CA ILE A 543 18.89 -19.16 -11.00
C ILE A 543 19.22 -18.07 -9.99
N SER A 544 20.00 -18.39 -8.94
CA SER A 544 20.42 -17.38 -7.97
C SER A 544 21.24 -16.29 -8.63
N LYS A 545 22.19 -16.67 -9.51
CA LYS A 545 22.94 -15.72 -10.33
C LYS A 545 22.01 -14.89 -11.23
N TYR A 546 21.08 -15.50 -11.95
CA TYR A 546 20.14 -14.78 -12.81
C TYR A 546 19.30 -13.75 -12.03
N LEU A 547 18.79 -14.09 -10.86
CA LEU A 547 18.02 -13.16 -10.00
C LEU A 547 18.91 -12.01 -9.50
N LYS A 548 20.15 -12.31 -9.08
CA LYS A 548 21.13 -11.29 -8.67
C LYS A 548 21.49 -10.37 -9.83
N ASP A 549 21.72 -10.90 -11.03
CA ASP A 549 22.04 -10.13 -12.24
C ASP A 549 20.91 -9.18 -12.65
N ILE A 550 19.64 -9.58 -12.44
CA ILE A 550 18.48 -8.69 -12.60
C ILE A 550 18.52 -7.53 -11.62
N LEU A 551 18.71 -7.83 -10.32
CA LEU A 551 18.72 -6.81 -9.26
C LEU A 551 19.94 -5.88 -9.37
N PHE A 552 21.08 -6.41 -9.80
CA PHE A 552 22.31 -5.64 -10.00
C PHE A 552 22.36 -4.93 -11.36
N LEU A 553 21.36 -5.17 -12.23
CA LEU A 553 21.23 -4.58 -13.56
C LEU A 553 22.46 -4.83 -14.42
N GLU A 554 22.90 -6.07 -14.50
CA GLU A 554 24.01 -6.46 -15.36
C GLU A 554 23.67 -6.23 -16.83
N ASN A 555 24.67 -5.81 -17.63
CA ASN A 555 24.47 -5.42 -19.03
C ASN A 555 23.96 -6.57 -19.93
N LYS A 556 24.11 -7.83 -19.51
CA LYS A 556 23.73 -9.03 -20.24
C LYS A 556 23.12 -10.05 -19.29
N ILE A 557 21.78 -10.07 -19.22
CA ILE A 557 21.03 -11.00 -18.39
C ILE A 557 20.52 -12.13 -19.29
N PHE A 558 21.05 -13.34 -19.09
CA PHE A 558 20.60 -14.54 -19.79
C PHE A 558 20.24 -15.62 -18.79
N LEU A 559 19.06 -16.21 -18.96
CA LEU A 559 18.72 -17.45 -18.26
C LEU A 559 19.28 -18.62 -19.07
N ASP A 560 20.50 -19.05 -18.73
CA ASP A 560 21.09 -20.25 -19.33
C ASP A 560 20.68 -21.51 -18.56
N LEU A 561 19.67 -22.20 -19.10
CA LEU A 561 19.24 -23.52 -18.61
C LEU A 561 19.88 -24.67 -19.40
N SER A 562 20.83 -24.41 -20.30
CA SER A 562 21.37 -25.46 -21.17
C SER A 562 22.04 -26.58 -20.39
N ASN A 563 22.82 -26.23 -19.38
CA ASN A 563 23.46 -27.19 -18.49
C ASN A 563 22.44 -27.96 -17.65
N ILE A 564 21.40 -27.29 -17.15
CA ILE A 564 20.32 -27.91 -16.36
C ILE A 564 19.53 -28.89 -17.24
N SER A 565 19.17 -28.48 -18.45
CA SER A 565 18.44 -29.31 -19.42
C SER A 565 19.26 -30.56 -19.81
N LYS A 566 20.53 -30.39 -20.20
CA LYS A 566 21.43 -31.52 -20.52
C LYS A 566 21.56 -32.52 -19.37
N LYS A 567 21.68 -32.04 -18.13
CA LYS A 567 21.77 -32.93 -16.96
C LYS A 567 20.43 -33.65 -16.68
N PHE A 568 19.29 -32.97 -16.82
CA PHE A 568 17.98 -33.62 -16.73
C PHE A 568 17.75 -34.66 -17.84
N LEU A 569 18.23 -34.38 -19.06
CA LEU A 569 18.20 -35.34 -20.18
C LEU A 569 18.98 -36.60 -19.86
N ASN A 570 20.19 -36.46 -19.29
CA ASN A 570 20.98 -37.61 -18.85
C ASN A 570 20.25 -38.43 -17.79
N ILE A 571 19.59 -37.78 -16.82
CA ILE A 571 18.78 -38.47 -15.80
C ILE A 571 17.66 -39.29 -16.46
N ILE A 572 16.92 -38.70 -17.41
CA ILE A 572 15.81 -39.39 -18.09
C ILE A 572 16.32 -40.56 -18.93
N ASN A 573 17.42 -40.38 -19.64
CA ASN A 573 18.04 -41.43 -20.45
C ASN A 573 18.55 -42.58 -19.57
N GLU A 574 19.25 -42.29 -18.48
CA GLU A 574 19.70 -43.32 -17.53
C GLU A 574 18.53 -44.06 -16.87
N PHE A 575 17.47 -43.34 -16.50
CA PHE A 575 16.26 -43.95 -15.96
C PHE A 575 15.57 -44.85 -16.99
N LYS A 576 15.41 -44.37 -18.23
CA LYS A 576 14.85 -45.16 -19.34
C LYS A 576 15.66 -46.42 -19.60
N ASN A 577 16.99 -46.30 -19.65
CA ASN A 577 17.90 -47.42 -19.85
C ASN A 577 17.80 -48.43 -18.70
N LEU A 578 17.75 -47.97 -17.45
CA LEU A 578 17.56 -48.84 -16.28
C LEU A 578 16.28 -49.69 -16.39
N LEU A 579 15.18 -49.12 -16.86
CA LEU A 579 13.90 -49.83 -16.97
C LEU A 579 13.91 -50.94 -18.02
N GLY A 580 14.61 -50.73 -19.15
CA GLY A 580 14.62 -51.64 -20.30
C GLY A 580 15.85 -52.57 -20.39
N ASP A 581 16.72 -52.55 -19.39
CA ASP A 581 17.98 -53.29 -19.46
C ASP A 581 17.81 -54.79 -19.18
N LYS A 582 17.99 -55.59 -20.23
CA LYS A 582 17.86 -57.05 -20.19
C LYS A 582 18.97 -57.78 -19.45
N SER A 583 20.11 -57.13 -19.22
CA SER A 583 21.23 -57.71 -18.47
C SER A 583 21.00 -57.67 -16.96
N THR A 584 20.08 -56.83 -16.50
CA THR A 584 20.01 -56.44 -15.08
C THR A 584 19.23 -57.45 -14.24
N ILE A 585 18.17 -58.03 -14.81
CA ILE A 585 17.31 -59.02 -14.15
C ILE A 585 17.00 -60.12 -15.16
N TYR A 586 17.34 -61.35 -14.82
CA TYR A 586 16.89 -62.53 -15.54
C TYR A 586 16.24 -63.48 -14.54
N VAL A 587 14.97 -63.78 -14.69
CA VAL A 587 14.26 -64.78 -13.88
C VAL A 587 13.58 -65.73 -14.84
N TYR A 588 13.92 -67.00 -14.78
CA TYR A 588 13.30 -68.07 -15.53
C TYR A 588 12.57 -69.02 -14.58
N ILE A 589 11.30 -69.28 -14.89
CA ILE A 589 10.42 -70.15 -14.11
C ILE A 589 9.80 -71.16 -15.05
N LYS A 590 10.02 -72.45 -14.76
CA LYS A 590 9.40 -73.58 -15.42
C LYS A 590 8.60 -74.38 -14.40
N PHE A 591 7.33 -74.62 -14.66
CA PHE A 591 6.45 -75.39 -13.79
C PHE A 591 5.51 -76.27 -14.62
N LEU A 592 5.62 -77.58 -14.43
CA LEU A 592 5.09 -78.61 -15.31
C LEU A 592 5.55 -78.43 -16.77
N TRP A 593 5.22 -79.36 -17.67
CA TRP A 593 5.58 -79.25 -19.09
C TRP A 593 4.85 -78.12 -19.84
N ILE A 594 4.01 -77.35 -19.13
CA ILE A 594 2.95 -76.50 -19.69
C ILE A 594 3.19 -75.00 -19.38
N PHE A 595 4.01 -74.65 -18.39
CA PHE A 595 4.24 -73.26 -18.00
C PHE A 595 5.73 -72.92 -17.95
N ASN A 596 6.20 -72.12 -18.93
CA ASN A 596 7.53 -71.52 -18.96
C ASN A 596 7.38 -70.00 -19.01
N VAL A 597 8.07 -69.27 -18.13
CA VAL A 597 8.04 -67.81 -18.13
C VAL A 597 9.40 -67.20 -17.78
N SER A 598 9.71 -66.08 -18.41
CA SER A 598 10.92 -65.29 -18.15
C SER A 598 10.57 -63.84 -17.78
N ILE A 599 11.21 -63.28 -16.75
CA ILE A 599 11.32 -61.85 -16.47
C ILE A 599 12.72 -61.44 -16.93
N ASN A 600 12.81 -60.54 -17.91
CA ASN A 600 14.07 -60.12 -18.48
C ASN A 600 14.38 -58.65 -18.18
N ASP A 601 13.43 -57.84 -17.75
CA ASP A 601 13.66 -56.43 -17.44
C ASP A 601 12.67 -55.92 -16.37
N ILE A 602 12.79 -54.64 -15.98
CA ILE A 602 11.91 -54.03 -14.96
C ILE A 602 10.49 -53.81 -15.52
N TYR A 603 10.32 -53.67 -16.83
CA TYR A 603 9.00 -53.57 -17.45
C TYR A 603 8.18 -54.86 -17.26
N ASP A 604 8.80 -56.04 -17.33
CA ASP A 604 8.15 -57.32 -17.02
C ASP A 604 7.60 -57.34 -15.59
N ILE A 605 8.29 -56.68 -14.64
CA ILE A 605 7.84 -56.55 -13.24
C ILE A 605 6.63 -55.62 -13.14
N PHE A 606 6.62 -54.51 -13.86
CA PHE A 606 5.48 -53.58 -13.85
C PHE A 606 4.22 -54.16 -14.51
N GLU A 607 4.36 -55.09 -15.44
CA GLU A 607 3.24 -55.75 -16.13
C GLU A 607 2.66 -56.94 -15.33
N LEU A 608 3.37 -57.42 -14.29
CA LEU A 608 2.94 -58.52 -13.41
C LEU A 608 1.47 -58.46 -12.93
N PRO A 609 0.91 -57.30 -12.55
CA PRO A 609 -0.46 -57.25 -12.03
C PRO A 609 -1.56 -57.45 -13.09
N TYR A 610 -1.22 -57.45 -14.38
CA TYR A 610 -2.18 -57.38 -15.48
C TYR A 610 -2.37 -58.71 -16.23
N LYS A 611 -3.63 -59.07 -16.47
CA LYS A 611 -4.06 -60.36 -17.05
C LYS A 611 -3.74 -60.43 -18.55
N GLY A 612 -2.52 -60.86 -18.83
CA GLY A 612 -2.01 -61.20 -20.16
C GLY A 612 -0.67 -61.94 -20.09
N SER A 613 0.08 -61.77 -19.00
CA SER A 613 1.33 -62.51 -18.76
C SER A 613 1.06 -63.91 -18.17
N SER A 614 1.78 -64.91 -18.66
CA SER A 614 1.88 -66.23 -18.03
C SER A 614 2.44 -66.14 -16.60
N LEU A 615 3.16 -65.06 -16.27
CA LEU A 615 3.66 -64.70 -14.94
C LEU A 615 2.55 -64.44 -13.91
N THR A 616 1.49 -63.71 -14.27
CA THR A 616 0.39 -63.39 -13.32
C THR A 616 -0.36 -64.65 -12.87
N ARG A 617 -0.51 -65.64 -13.77
CA ARG A 617 -1.12 -66.94 -13.45
C ARG A 617 -0.22 -67.77 -12.53
N LEU A 618 1.08 -67.82 -12.79
CA LEU A 618 2.07 -68.49 -11.94
C LEU A 618 2.14 -67.86 -10.54
N VAL A 619 2.31 -66.54 -10.44
CA VAL A 619 2.36 -65.83 -9.15
C VAL A 619 1.05 -65.99 -8.36
N GLY A 620 -0.09 -65.98 -9.05
CA GLY A 620 -1.42 -66.24 -8.47
C GLY A 620 -1.68 -67.69 -8.04
N LEU A 621 -0.90 -68.67 -8.51
CA LEU A 621 -0.99 -70.08 -8.11
C LEU A 621 -0.11 -70.40 -6.88
N PHE A 622 1.08 -69.79 -6.76
CA PHE A 622 2.04 -70.12 -5.68
C PHE A 622 1.95 -69.24 -4.44
N ALA A 623 1.51 -67.98 -4.58
CA ALA A 623 1.73 -66.99 -3.53
C ALA A 623 0.66 -65.88 -3.48
N LYS A 624 -0.55 -66.15 -3.97
CA LYS A 624 -1.63 -65.14 -4.15
C LYS A 624 -1.83 -64.24 -2.93
N ASP A 625 -1.91 -64.81 -1.73
CA ASP A 625 -2.17 -64.05 -0.50
C ASP A 625 -0.92 -63.33 0.03
N LYS A 626 0.28 -63.81 -0.29
CA LYS A 626 1.57 -63.26 0.17
C LYS A 626 2.14 -62.18 -0.75
N ILE A 627 1.93 -62.33 -2.05
CA ILE A 627 2.42 -61.40 -3.10
C ILE A 627 1.31 -60.43 -3.54
N GLY A 628 0.03 -60.75 -3.30
CA GLY A 628 -1.12 -59.90 -3.60
C GLY A 628 -0.99 -58.43 -3.14
N PRO A 629 -0.58 -58.14 -1.89
CA PRO A 629 -0.38 -56.76 -1.43
C PRO A 629 0.70 -55.99 -2.21
N TYR A 630 1.70 -56.68 -2.76
CA TYR A 630 2.76 -56.07 -3.57
C TYR A 630 2.31 -55.86 -5.02
N LEU A 631 1.54 -56.80 -5.59
CA LEU A 631 0.92 -56.63 -6.90
C LEU A 631 -0.08 -55.48 -6.92
N GLU A 632 -0.88 -55.29 -5.87
CA GLU A 632 -1.78 -54.14 -5.74
C GLU A 632 -1.02 -52.82 -5.63
N LYS A 633 0.17 -52.79 -5.01
CA LYS A 633 1.04 -51.58 -5.02
C LYS A 633 1.57 -51.28 -6.42
N LEU A 634 2.03 -52.30 -7.17
CA LEU A 634 2.48 -52.14 -8.56
C LEU A 634 1.34 -51.68 -9.46
N LYS A 635 0.16 -52.30 -9.31
CA LYS A 635 -1.07 -51.90 -10.00
C LYS A 635 -1.48 -50.48 -9.68
N SER A 636 -1.40 -50.06 -8.42
CA SER A 636 -1.66 -48.68 -8.01
C SER A 636 -0.70 -47.69 -8.66
N PHE A 637 0.57 -48.07 -8.86
CA PHE A 637 1.55 -47.24 -9.55
C PHE A 637 1.17 -47.01 -11.02
N SER A 638 0.92 -48.07 -11.79
CA SER A 638 0.46 -47.98 -13.19
C SER A 638 -0.91 -47.32 -13.32
N GLN A 639 -1.84 -47.56 -12.39
CA GLN A 639 -3.11 -46.82 -12.29
C GLN A 639 -2.87 -45.33 -12.11
N ASN A 640 -1.93 -44.92 -11.27
CA ASN A 640 -1.58 -43.51 -11.11
C ASN A 640 -0.95 -42.93 -12.39
N LEU A 641 -0.08 -43.68 -13.08
CA LEU A 641 0.46 -43.25 -14.38
C LEU A 641 -0.65 -43.05 -15.41
N LYS A 642 -1.63 -43.96 -15.49
CA LYS A 642 -2.79 -43.84 -16.39
C LYS A 642 -3.71 -42.69 -15.98
N LYS A 643 -4.02 -42.60 -14.69
CA LYS A 643 -4.85 -41.56 -14.08
C LYS A 643 -4.36 -40.15 -14.43
N TYR A 644 -3.04 -39.95 -14.44
CA TYR A 644 -2.43 -38.68 -14.83
C TYR A 644 -1.99 -38.62 -16.31
N LYS A 645 -2.30 -39.66 -17.09
CA LYS A 645 -2.01 -39.84 -18.52
C LYS A 645 -0.53 -39.73 -18.90
N PHE A 646 0.35 -40.28 -18.06
CA PHE A 646 1.71 -40.65 -18.46
C PHE A 646 1.67 -41.82 -19.47
N ILE A 647 0.67 -42.69 -19.30
CA ILE A 647 0.29 -43.78 -20.20
C ILE A 647 -1.23 -43.72 -20.40
N ASN A 648 -1.76 -44.33 -21.46
CA ASN A 648 -3.20 -44.46 -21.72
C ASN A 648 -3.75 -45.79 -21.19
N ASP A 649 -2.94 -46.84 -21.21
CA ASP A 649 -3.31 -48.17 -20.78
C ASP A 649 -2.30 -48.70 -19.75
N GLU A 650 -2.83 -49.13 -18.60
CA GLU A 650 -2.06 -49.76 -17.53
C GLU A 650 -1.31 -51.02 -17.99
N THR A 651 -1.84 -51.71 -19.01
CA THR A 651 -1.28 -52.96 -19.56
C THR A 651 -0.19 -52.73 -20.61
N LYS A 652 0.03 -51.48 -21.05
CA LYS A 652 0.99 -51.11 -22.10
C LYS A 652 2.13 -50.25 -21.56
N ILE A 653 2.47 -50.40 -20.29
CA ILE A 653 3.50 -49.58 -19.64
C ILE A 653 4.87 -49.72 -20.33
N ARG A 654 5.21 -50.92 -20.83
CA ARG A 654 6.43 -51.20 -21.62
C ARG A 654 6.51 -50.38 -22.90
N ASP A 655 5.38 -50.14 -23.56
CA ASP A 655 5.34 -49.44 -24.85
C ASP A 655 5.12 -47.93 -24.69
N GLU A 656 4.32 -47.52 -23.72
CA GLU A 656 3.84 -46.14 -23.61
C GLU A 656 4.72 -45.27 -22.70
N LEU A 657 5.26 -45.82 -21.60
CA LEU A 657 6.11 -45.05 -20.69
C LEU A 657 7.46 -44.63 -21.33
N PRO A 658 8.21 -45.50 -22.05
CA PRO A 658 9.41 -45.04 -22.73
C PRO A 658 9.13 -44.00 -23.82
N LYS A 659 8.03 -44.12 -24.56
CA LYS A 659 7.59 -43.09 -25.52
C LYS A 659 7.32 -41.75 -24.86
N TYR A 660 6.69 -41.76 -23.68
CA TYR A 660 6.53 -40.56 -22.87
C TYR A 660 7.87 -39.95 -22.46
N LEU A 661 8.82 -40.76 -21.98
CA LEU A 661 10.16 -40.29 -21.58
C LEU A 661 10.95 -39.70 -22.76
N ASP A 662 10.83 -40.28 -23.97
CA ASP A 662 11.44 -39.74 -25.19
C ASP A 662 10.85 -38.37 -25.54
N LYS A 663 9.53 -38.27 -25.50
CA LYS A 663 8.81 -37.00 -25.74
C LYS A 663 9.17 -35.94 -24.70
N PHE A 664 9.31 -36.33 -23.44
CA PHE A 664 9.72 -35.43 -22.36
C PHE A 664 11.17 -34.99 -22.52
N SER A 665 12.05 -35.89 -22.97
CA SER A 665 13.43 -35.54 -23.32
C SER A 665 13.48 -34.55 -24.49
N GLU A 666 12.75 -34.81 -25.56
CA GLU A 666 12.67 -33.87 -26.69
C GLU A 666 12.14 -32.49 -26.26
N TYR A 667 11.14 -32.46 -25.39
CA TYR A 667 10.63 -31.22 -24.80
C TYR A 667 11.71 -30.46 -24.01
N LEU A 668 12.52 -31.16 -23.20
CA LEU A 668 13.60 -30.51 -22.43
C LEU A 668 14.68 -29.89 -23.33
N LYS A 669 14.97 -30.49 -24.49
CA LYS A 669 15.90 -29.91 -25.48
C LYS A 669 15.50 -28.51 -25.93
N THR A 670 14.22 -28.15 -25.85
CA THR A 670 13.75 -26.79 -26.15
C THR A 670 14.26 -25.73 -25.16
N TYR A 671 14.81 -26.13 -24.01
CA TYR A 671 15.47 -25.27 -23.03
C TYR A 671 17.01 -25.28 -23.12
N GLU A 672 17.59 -26.01 -24.09
CA GLU A 672 19.04 -26.01 -24.30
C GLU A 672 19.56 -24.72 -24.95
N LYS A 673 18.68 -23.98 -25.65
CA LYS A 673 19.01 -22.67 -26.19
C LYS A 673 18.79 -21.62 -25.11
N SER A 674 19.81 -20.79 -24.85
CA SER A 674 19.66 -19.62 -24.00
C SER A 674 18.56 -18.73 -24.58
N GLU A 675 17.46 -18.59 -23.86
CA GLU A 675 16.44 -17.62 -24.25
C GLU A 675 16.86 -16.24 -23.74
N ASN A 676 16.85 -15.28 -24.66
CA ASN A 676 17.06 -13.90 -24.29
C ASN A 676 15.81 -13.40 -23.58
N PHE A 677 15.80 -13.54 -22.25
CA PHE A 677 14.91 -12.78 -21.39
C PHE A 677 15.40 -11.33 -21.37
N LYS A 678 15.15 -10.59 -22.47
CA LYS A 678 15.31 -9.14 -22.45
C LYS A 678 14.36 -8.57 -21.40
N PHE A 679 14.89 -8.37 -20.21
CA PHE A 679 14.20 -7.82 -19.07
C PHE A 679 15.08 -6.72 -18.49
N ASN A 680 14.62 -5.48 -18.62
CA ASN A 680 15.25 -4.35 -17.97
C ASN A 680 14.35 -3.95 -16.80
N LEU A 681 14.78 -4.28 -15.59
CA LEU A 681 14.03 -4.01 -14.38
C LEU A 681 13.79 -2.49 -14.19
N ILE A 682 14.77 -1.64 -14.51
CA ILE A 682 14.58 -0.19 -14.43
C ILE A 682 13.49 0.26 -15.40
N ASP A 683 13.54 -0.18 -16.66
CA ASP A 683 12.55 0.22 -17.65
C ASP A 683 11.14 -0.25 -17.25
N SER A 684 11.02 -1.47 -16.73
CA SER A 684 9.75 -2.02 -16.23
C SER A 684 9.21 -1.26 -15.02
N LEU A 685 10.08 -0.79 -14.12
CA LEU A 685 9.69 0.01 -12.96
C LEU A 685 9.42 1.48 -13.32
N TYR A 686 10.10 2.04 -14.31
CA TYR A 686 9.99 3.45 -14.66
C TYR A 686 8.88 3.73 -15.67
N SER A 687 8.80 2.96 -16.76
CA SER A 687 7.84 3.18 -17.86
C SER A 687 7.00 1.96 -18.25
N GLY A 688 7.41 0.75 -17.85
CA GLY A 688 6.74 -0.51 -18.21
C GLY A 688 5.72 -1.00 -17.18
N ASN A 689 5.59 -2.32 -17.06
CA ASN A 689 4.74 -2.94 -16.06
C ASN A 689 5.41 -4.23 -15.59
N LEU A 690 6.03 -4.19 -14.41
CA LEU A 690 6.74 -5.35 -13.85
C LEU A 690 5.92 -6.65 -13.88
N LEU A 691 4.61 -6.59 -13.61
CA LEU A 691 3.75 -7.79 -13.61
C LEU A 691 3.62 -8.38 -15.02
N LEU A 692 3.52 -7.56 -16.06
CA LEU A 692 3.39 -8.04 -17.44
C LEU A 692 4.76 -8.34 -18.05
N ASP A 693 5.76 -7.49 -17.79
CA ASP A 693 7.08 -7.56 -18.41
C ASP A 693 7.94 -8.69 -17.86
N PHE A 694 7.67 -9.13 -16.62
CA PHE A 694 8.39 -10.20 -15.93
C PHE A 694 7.53 -11.45 -15.73
N VAL A 695 6.39 -11.33 -15.03
CA VAL A 695 5.61 -12.51 -14.60
C VAL A 695 4.97 -13.22 -15.80
N SER A 696 4.43 -12.48 -16.78
CA SER A 696 3.86 -13.11 -17.99
C SER A 696 4.93 -13.87 -18.79
N LYS A 697 6.14 -13.32 -18.93
CA LYS A 697 7.25 -14.01 -19.60
C LYS A 697 7.63 -15.32 -18.90
N TRP A 698 7.64 -15.33 -17.56
CA TRP A 698 7.86 -16.55 -16.79
C TRP A 698 6.73 -17.57 -16.95
N ILE A 699 5.47 -17.13 -16.99
CA ILE A 699 4.33 -18.01 -17.26
C ILE A 699 4.45 -18.63 -18.66
N ASP A 700 4.78 -17.82 -19.67
CA ASP A 700 4.97 -18.26 -21.04
C ASP A 700 6.13 -19.25 -21.17
N PHE A 701 7.23 -19.00 -20.44
CA PHE A 701 8.40 -19.86 -20.41
C PHE A 701 8.18 -21.21 -19.74
N ILE A 702 7.51 -21.21 -18.58
CA ILE A 702 7.21 -22.44 -17.82
C ILE A 702 6.15 -23.27 -18.55
N LEU A 703 5.21 -22.61 -19.22
CA LEU A 703 4.09 -23.25 -19.93
C LEU A 703 4.24 -23.11 -21.45
N LYS A 704 5.44 -23.39 -21.98
CA LYS A 704 5.67 -23.45 -23.43
C LYS A 704 4.75 -24.47 -24.08
N ASN A 705 4.26 -24.16 -25.29
CA ASN A 705 3.32 -24.99 -26.06
C ASN A 705 2.06 -25.37 -25.27
N ALA A 706 1.47 -24.40 -24.55
CA ALA A 706 0.37 -24.69 -23.63
C ALA A 706 -0.90 -25.24 -24.27
N GLU A 707 -1.13 -24.92 -25.55
CA GLU A 707 -2.30 -25.37 -26.31
C GLU A 707 -2.18 -26.83 -26.77
N ASP A 708 -0.96 -27.36 -26.80
CA ASP A 708 -0.70 -28.73 -27.19
C ASP A 708 -1.27 -29.71 -26.15
N LYS A 709 -2.32 -30.45 -26.54
CA LYS A 709 -2.91 -31.52 -25.71
C LYS A 709 -1.93 -32.67 -25.45
N ASN A 710 -0.88 -32.74 -26.26
CA ASN A 710 0.19 -33.72 -26.22
C ASN A 710 1.45 -33.20 -25.49
N ASN A 711 1.40 -32.03 -24.85
CA ASN A 711 2.56 -31.45 -24.16
C ASN A 711 3.16 -32.43 -23.11
N ALA A 712 4.47 -32.65 -23.17
CA ALA A 712 5.15 -33.65 -22.33
C ALA A 712 5.17 -33.30 -20.82
N VAL A 713 4.95 -32.04 -20.46
CA VAL A 713 4.86 -31.57 -19.06
C VAL A 713 3.44 -31.75 -18.50
N LEU A 714 2.43 -31.93 -19.36
CA LEU A 714 1.03 -32.00 -18.93
C LEU A 714 0.76 -33.10 -17.89
N PRO A 715 1.25 -34.35 -18.03
CA PRO A 715 1.09 -35.37 -16.99
C PRO A 715 1.70 -34.99 -15.64
N LEU A 716 2.87 -34.33 -15.63
CA LEU A 716 3.52 -33.82 -14.41
C LEU A 716 2.68 -32.75 -13.72
N VAL A 717 2.08 -31.85 -14.50
CA VAL A 717 1.23 -30.80 -13.94
C VAL A 717 -0.07 -31.38 -13.38
N ARG A 718 -0.64 -32.40 -14.02
CA ARG A 718 -1.83 -33.10 -13.49
C ARG A 718 -1.56 -33.75 -12.13
N ILE A 719 -0.43 -34.42 -11.95
CA ILE A 719 -0.08 -35.07 -10.68
C ILE A 719 0.22 -34.05 -9.57
N ILE A 720 0.96 -32.97 -9.88
CA ILE A 720 1.26 -31.90 -8.90
C ILE A 720 -0.01 -31.17 -8.45
N THR A 721 -0.90 -30.86 -9.39
CA THR A 721 -2.15 -30.15 -9.10
C THR A 721 -3.29 -31.07 -8.64
N LYS A 722 -3.08 -32.39 -8.70
CA LYS A 722 -4.11 -33.42 -8.50
C LYS A 722 -5.36 -33.20 -9.36
N ASN A 723 -5.19 -32.69 -10.59
CA ASN A 723 -6.28 -32.41 -11.53
C ASN A 723 -6.18 -33.30 -12.78
N GLU A 724 -6.89 -34.42 -12.77
CA GLU A 724 -6.86 -35.46 -13.81
C GLU A 724 -7.49 -35.01 -15.14
N ASN A 725 -8.49 -34.13 -15.05
CA ASN A 725 -9.29 -33.68 -16.20
C ASN A 725 -8.66 -32.51 -16.97
N LEU A 726 -7.45 -32.08 -16.61
CA LEU A 726 -6.76 -30.99 -17.30
C LEU A 726 -6.39 -31.43 -18.72
N GLU A 727 -7.07 -30.93 -19.76
CA GLU A 727 -6.84 -31.34 -21.16
C GLU A 727 -5.59 -30.73 -21.81
N SER A 728 -5.21 -29.52 -21.40
CA SER A 728 -4.03 -28.82 -21.89
C SER A 728 -3.52 -27.85 -20.82
N LEU A 729 -2.28 -27.38 -20.97
CA LEU A 729 -1.74 -26.37 -20.07
C LEU A 729 -2.36 -24.99 -20.29
N LYS A 730 -3.09 -24.79 -21.40
CA LYS A 730 -3.80 -23.54 -21.73
C LYS A 730 -4.70 -23.08 -20.61
N PHE A 731 -5.47 -23.98 -20.00
CA PHE A 731 -6.34 -23.62 -18.87
C PHE A 731 -5.54 -23.03 -17.68
N ILE A 732 -4.38 -23.59 -17.36
CA ILE A 732 -3.52 -23.09 -16.27
C ILE A 732 -2.89 -21.76 -16.68
N LYS A 733 -2.37 -21.69 -17.91
CA LYS A 733 -1.79 -20.48 -18.49
C LYS A 733 -2.81 -19.34 -18.46
N ASP A 734 -4.01 -19.54 -19.01
CA ASP A 734 -5.09 -18.56 -19.03
C ASP A 734 -5.53 -18.17 -17.62
N LYS A 735 -5.61 -19.12 -16.67
CA LYS A 735 -5.93 -18.84 -15.27
C LYS A 735 -4.87 -17.96 -14.61
N TRP A 736 -3.59 -18.24 -14.85
CA TRP A 736 -2.48 -17.46 -14.30
C TRP A 736 -2.37 -16.09 -14.96
N THR A 737 -2.39 -16.03 -16.29
CA THR A 737 -2.39 -14.79 -17.07
C THR A 737 -3.61 -13.92 -16.74
N SER A 738 -4.81 -14.49 -16.58
CA SER A 738 -6.00 -13.75 -16.15
C SER A 738 -5.83 -13.15 -14.75
N LYS A 739 -5.23 -13.88 -13.81
CA LYS A 739 -4.91 -13.35 -12.47
C LYS A 739 -3.90 -12.20 -12.56
N VAL A 740 -2.83 -12.37 -13.32
CA VAL A 740 -1.80 -11.34 -13.53
C VAL A 740 -2.40 -10.11 -14.20
N ASN A 741 -3.17 -10.27 -15.28
CA ASN A 741 -3.85 -9.17 -15.97
C ASN A 741 -4.86 -8.47 -15.05
N LYS A 742 -5.64 -9.20 -14.25
CA LYS A 742 -6.53 -8.60 -13.25
C LYS A 742 -5.76 -7.79 -12.22
N LEU A 743 -4.59 -8.24 -11.78
CA LEU A 743 -3.72 -7.49 -10.86
C LEU A 743 -3.09 -6.28 -11.55
N ALA A 744 -2.52 -6.44 -12.74
CA ALA A 744 -1.94 -5.39 -13.56
C ALA A 744 -2.95 -4.27 -13.85
N ASN A 745 -4.18 -4.62 -14.26
CA ASN A 745 -5.26 -3.65 -14.50
C ASN A 745 -5.71 -2.95 -13.21
N LYS A 746 -5.65 -3.63 -12.06
CA LYS A 746 -5.97 -3.00 -10.76
C LYS A 746 -4.95 -1.92 -10.37
N VAL A 747 -3.70 -2.05 -10.83
CA VAL A 747 -2.60 -1.13 -10.49
C VAL A 747 -2.14 -0.27 -11.67
N GLU A 748 -2.83 -0.30 -12.81
CA GLU A 748 -2.37 0.29 -14.09
C GLU A 748 -1.96 1.76 -13.98
N SER A 749 -2.71 2.57 -13.23
CA SER A 749 -2.38 4.00 -13.03
C SER A 749 -1.12 4.23 -12.19
N PHE A 750 -0.55 3.18 -11.61
CA PHE A 750 0.62 3.17 -10.73
C PHE A 750 1.57 2.03 -11.10
N SER A 751 1.46 1.52 -12.33
CA SER A 751 2.24 0.37 -12.78
C SER A 751 3.74 0.69 -12.84
N ASN A 752 4.08 1.98 -12.87
CA ASN A 752 5.44 2.48 -12.97
C ASN A 752 5.54 3.95 -12.52
N ILE A 753 6.76 4.43 -12.34
CA ILE A 753 7.09 5.80 -11.86
C ILE A 753 6.55 6.90 -12.80
N SER A 754 6.71 6.76 -14.11
CA SER A 754 6.27 7.78 -15.08
C SER A 754 4.74 7.99 -15.10
N LYS A 755 3.94 6.93 -14.94
CA LYS A 755 2.48 7.06 -14.80
C LYS A 755 2.09 7.75 -13.51
N ILE A 756 2.80 7.48 -12.41
CA ILE A 756 2.60 8.18 -11.14
C ILE A 756 2.92 9.66 -11.34
N ALA A 757 4.10 9.98 -11.88
CA ALA A 757 4.55 11.34 -12.16
C ALA A 757 3.52 12.14 -12.96
N ASN A 758 2.92 11.51 -13.98
CA ASN A 758 1.98 12.13 -14.93
C ASN A 758 0.52 12.06 -14.50
N THR A 759 0.20 11.43 -13.37
CA THR A 759 -1.18 11.37 -12.88
C THR A 759 -1.64 12.79 -12.56
N LYS A 760 -2.66 13.27 -13.27
CA LYS A 760 -3.23 14.60 -13.02
C LYS A 760 -4.11 14.58 -11.79
N ILE A 761 -3.93 15.57 -10.93
CA ILE A 761 -4.80 15.80 -9.78
C ILE A 761 -5.89 16.76 -10.24
N HIS A 762 -7.14 16.29 -10.23
CA HIS A 762 -8.30 17.12 -10.54
C HIS A 762 -8.89 17.64 -9.24
N LEU A 763 -8.63 18.91 -8.95
CA LEU A 763 -9.23 19.59 -7.82
C LEU A 763 -10.62 20.13 -8.27
N PRO A 764 -11.64 20.22 -7.39
CA PRO A 764 -12.94 20.79 -7.77
C PRO A 764 -12.77 22.20 -8.34
N GLU A 765 -13.20 22.44 -9.58
CA GLU A 765 -13.11 23.76 -10.21
C GLU A 765 -13.82 24.85 -9.40
N GLU A 766 -14.95 24.52 -8.78
CA GLU A 766 -15.66 25.42 -7.86
C GLU A 766 -14.76 25.87 -6.71
N LEU A 767 -14.00 24.95 -6.11
CA LEU A 767 -13.03 25.25 -5.06
C LEU A 767 -11.88 26.09 -5.63
N LEU A 768 -11.31 25.70 -6.77
CA LEU A 768 -10.17 26.41 -7.35
C LEU A 768 -10.51 27.82 -7.81
N LYS A 769 -11.68 28.02 -8.41
CA LYS A 769 -12.25 29.34 -8.72
C LYS A 769 -12.50 30.15 -7.46
N GLN A 770 -13.05 29.51 -6.43
CA GLN A 770 -13.21 30.10 -5.10
C GLN A 770 -11.90 30.35 -4.36
N LEU A 771 -10.76 29.86 -4.84
CA LEU A 771 -9.46 30.09 -4.22
C LEU A 771 -8.50 30.87 -5.13
N ASP A 772 -8.92 31.16 -6.37
CA ASP A 772 -8.09 31.67 -7.46
C ASP A 772 -6.80 30.85 -7.70
N LEU A 773 -6.92 29.53 -7.54
CA LEU A 773 -5.83 28.54 -7.69
C LEU A 773 -6.03 27.67 -8.92
N GLU A 774 -6.67 28.21 -9.95
CA GLU A 774 -7.02 27.52 -11.19
C GLU A 774 -5.79 26.92 -11.88
N ASN A 775 -4.63 27.56 -11.72
CA ASN A 775 -3.32 27.12 -12.22
C ASN A 775 -2.79 25.83 -11.55
N ILE A 776 -3.36 25.43 -10.41
CA ILE A 776 -3.07 24.14 -9.74
C ILE A 776 -3.96 23.03 -10.30
N ASN A 777 -5.08 23.37 -10.94
CA ASN A 777 -5.91 22.39 -11.61
C ASN A 777 -5.12 21.69 -12.71
N ASN A 778 -5.34 20.38 -12.88
CA ASN A 778 -4.66 19.59 -13.89
C ASN A 778 -3.13 19.48 -13.76
N GLN A 779 -2.52 19.97 -12.68
CA GLN A 779 -1.13 19.65 -12.39
C GLN A 779 -0.97 18.13 -12.20
N SER A 780 0.09 17.60 -12.77
CA SER A 780 0.52 16.23 -12.50
C SER A 780 1.11 16.12 -11.09
N ILE A 781 1.18 14.91 -10.53
CA ILE A 781 1.78 14.68 -9.20
C ILE A 781 3.22 15.24 -9.16
N SER A 782 4.00 15.05 -10.22
CA SER A 782 5.38 15.58 -10.30
C SER A 782 5.42 17.10 -10.18
N GLN A 783 4.60 17.82 -10.95
CA GLN A 783 4.50 19.28 -10.94
C GLN A 783 4.01 19.81 -9.59
N LEU A 784 3.03 19.13 -8.97
CA LEU A 784 2.54 19.51 -7.66
C LEU A 784 3.64 19.35 -6.60
N LEU A 785 4.37 18.23 -6.60
CA LEU A 785 5.45 17.98 -5.66
C LEU A 785 6.62 18.96 -5.86
N GLU A 786 6.95 19.32 -7.10
CA GLU A 786 7.98 20.33 -7.39
C GLU A 786 7.56 21.71 -6.86
N THR A 787 6.30 22.10 -7.10
CA THR A 787 5.71 23.34 -6.59
C THR A 787 5.75 23.38 -5.06
N LEU A 788 5.33 22.30 -4.39
CA LEU A 788 5.38 22.17 -2.94
C LEU A 788 6.82 22.21 -2.42
N SER A 789 7.75 21.48 -3.05
CA SER A 789 9.18 21.47 -2.70
C SER A 789 9.76 22.89 -2.69
N ASN A 790 9.47 23.69 -3.70
CA ASN A 790 9.99 25.06 -3.79
C ASN A 790 9.47 25.93 -2.65
N TYR A 791 8.17 25.87 -2.35
CA TYR A 791 7.59 26.61 -1.22
C TYR A 791 8.15 26.17 0.13
N PHE A 792 8.38 24.87 0.33
CA PHE A 792 8.99 24.34 1.54
C PHE A 792 10.44 24.82 1.68
N LYS A 793 11.24 24.83 0.60
CA LYS A 793 12.61 25.34 0.62
C LYS A 793 12.67 26.83 0.96
N ASP A 794 11.81 27.64 0.36
CA ASP A 794 11.76 29.08 0.63
C ASP A 794 11.42 29.36 2.10
N TYR A 795 10.49 28.59 2.67
CA TYR A 795 10.16 28.68 4.09
C TYR A 795 11.35 28.28 4.98
N LEU A 796 11.98 27.13 4.70
CA LEU A 796 13.10 26.63 5.49
C LEU A 796 14.34 27.52 5.38
N ALA A 797 14.57 28.18 4.23
CA ALA A 797 15.63 29.18 4.10
C ALA A 797 15.44 30.36 5.07
N LYS A 798 14.19 30.75 5.34
CA LYS A 798 13.85 31.81 6.29
C LYS A 798 13.79 31.32 7.75
N TYR A 799 13.52 30.04 7.95
CA TYR A 799 13.40 29.39 9.26
C TYR A 799 14.28 28.13 9.34
N PRO A 800 15.63 28.27 9.29
CA PRO A 800 16.55 27.15 9.09
C PRO A 800 16.57 26.12 10.23
N ASN A 801 16.14 26.52 11.43
CA ASN A 801 16.10 25.64 12.61
C ASN A 801 14.77 24.87 12.75
N LYS A 802 13.81 25.05 11.84
CA LYS A 802 12.54 24.32 11.87
C LYS A 802 12.64 23.06 11.04
N VAL A 803 12.48 21.91 11.68
CA VAL A 803 12.26 20.63 10.97
C VAL A 803 10.76 20.42 10.85
N ILE A 804 10.28 20.18 9.62
CA ILE A 804 8.88 19.85 9.38
C ILE A 804 8.81 18.35 9.11
N GLY A 805 8.36 17.60 10.12
CA GLY A 805 8.25 16.15 10.06
C GLY A 805 6.81 15.66 10.01
N PHE A 806 6.59 14.43 9.54
CA PHE A 806 5.33 13.71 9.72
C PHE A 806 5.59 12.30 10.24
N LYS A 807 5.04 11.95 11.42
CA LYS A 807 5.18 10.59 11.93
C LYS A 807 4.41 9.62 11.06
N LEU A 808 5.06 8.59 10.50
CA LEU A 808 4.36 7.62 9.64
C LEU A 808 3.23 6.88 10.41
N SER A 809 3.44 6.66 11.72
CA SER A 809 2.44 6.15 12.67
C SER A 809 1.11 6.89 12.60
N ASN A 810 1.12 8.17 12.24
CA ASN A 810 -0.07 8.98 12.10
C ASN A 810 -0.98 8.48 10.96
N ILE A 811 -0.40 8.12 9.80
CA ILE A 811 -1.18 7.51 8.71
C ILE A 811 -1.71 6.16 9.16
N GLY A 812 -0.89 5.34 9.82
CA GLY A 812 -1.31 4.03 10.30
C GLY A 812 -2.45 4.11 11.32
N MET A 813 -2.40 5.07 12.24
CA MET A 813 -3.45 5.34 13.23
C MET A 813 -4.75 5.79 12.55
N ILE A 814 -4.68 6.68 11.55
CA ILE A 814 -5.84 7.09 10.76
C ILE A 814 -6.46 5.87 10.06
N LEU A 815 -5.66 5.10 9.32
CA LEU A 815 -6.16 3.94 8.59
C LEU A 815 -6.80 2.91 9.53
N THR A 816 -6.19 2.66 10.68
CA THR A 816 -6.74 1.77 11.71
C THR A 816 -8.08 2.31 12.23
N ALA A 817 -8.15 3.60 12.54
CA ALA A 817 -9.38 4.24 13.02
C ALA A 817 -10.52 4.19 12.00
N LEU A 818 -10.21 4.41 10.72
CA LEU A 818 -11.19 4.31 9.64
C LEU A 818 -11.79 2.90 9.51
N THR A 819 -11.08 1.88 10.01
CA THR A 819 -11.52 0.47 9.98
C THR A 819 -12.19 -0.02 11.26
N ILE A 820 -12.31 0.83 12.30
CA ILE A 820 -13.06 0.49 13.51
C ILE A 820 -14.46 0.09 13.13
N LYS A 821 -14.89 -1.07 13.60
CA LYS A 821 -16.25 -1.55 13.34
C LYS A 821 -17.15 -1.11 14.48
N VAL A 822 -18.36 -0.72 14.13
CA VAL A 822 -19.40 -0.33 15.05
C VAL A 822 -20.62 -1.22 14.81
N GLY A 823 -21.10 -1.86 15.87
CA GLY A 823 -22.38 -2.55 15.92
C GLY A 823 -23.37 -1.75 16.77
N VAL A 824 -24.66 -1.89 16.48
CA VAL A 824 -25.72 -1.26 17.27
C VAL A 824 -26.75 -2.31 17.67
N GLN A 825 -27.07 -2.35 18.95
CA GLN A 825 -28.19 -3.10 19.50
C GLN A 825 -29.38 -2.16 19.67
N TYR A 826 -30.53 -2.58 19.16
CA TYR A 826 -31.80 -1.88 19.24
C TYR A 826 -32.72 -2.58 20.26
N ASN A 827 -33.70 -1.84 20.79
CA ASN A 827 -34.77 -2.39 21.63
C ASN A 827 -35.46 -3.59 20.93
N SER A 828 -35.87 -4.59 21.72
CA SER A 828 -36.50 -5.85 21.28
C SER A 828 -37.65 -5.64 20.30
N ASP A 829 -38.44 -4.57 20.46
CA ASP A 829 -39.60 -4.28 19.61
C ASP A 829 -39.22 -3.84 18.19
N ASN A 830 -37.95 -3.47 17.97
CA ASN A 830 -37.43 -2.95 16.71
C ASN A 830 -36.30 -3.81 16.11
N ILE A 831 -35.98 -4.96 16.71
CA ILE A 831 -34.85 -5.83 16.30
C ILE A 831 -34.95 -6.27 14.83
N THR A 832 -36.15 -6.59 14.34
CA THR A 832 -36.39 -7.06 12.96
C THR A 832 -36.31 -5.94 11.92
N LYS A 833 -36.23 -4.69 12.37
CA LYS A 833 -36.16 -3.47 11.57
C LYS A 833 -34.79 -2.80 11.65
N SER A 834 -33.85 -3.41 12.37
CA SER A 834 -32.45 -2.97 12.39
C SER A 834 -31.86 -3.06 10.98
N PHE A 835 -31.10 -2.05 10.56
CA PHE A 835 -30.34 -2.10 9.31
C PHE A 835 -29.23 -3.18 9.31
N LEU A 836 -28.90 -3.69 10.51
CA LEU A 836 -27.98 -4.80 10.74
C LEU A 836 -28.73 -6.14 10.95
N TYR A 837 -30.06 -6.11 10.87
CA TYR A 837 -30.88 -7.31 10.96
C TYR A 837 -30.68 -8.18 9.73
N ASN A 838 -30.18 -9.38 9.97
CA ASN A 838 -30.16 -10.45 8.99
C ASN A 838 -30.65 -11.72 9.69
N LYS A 839 -31.56 -12.45 9.04
CA LYS A 839 -32.07 -13.73 9.55
C LYS A 839 -30.96 -14.76 9.75
N ASN A 840 -29.82 -14.62 9.06
CA ASN A 840 -28.67 -15.49 9.23
C ASN A 840 -27.69 -14.91 10.29
N PRO A 841 -27.58 -15.54 11.49
CA PRO A 841 -26.73 -15.04 12.58
C PRO A 841 -25.22 -15.14 12.31
N LYS A 842 -24.79 -15.83 11.25
CA LYS A 842 -23.37 -16.02 10.90
C LYS A 842 -22.74 -14.88 10.10
N LEU A 843 -23.52 -13.88 9.66
CA LEU A 843 -23.02 -12.73 8.89
C LEU A 843 -22.59 -11.59 9.82
N ASP A 844 -21.43 -10.99 9.56
CA ASP A 844 -20.89 -9.84 10.32
C ASP A 844 -21.85 -8.64 10.22
N LYS A 845 -22.42 -8.27 11.37
CA LYS A 845 -23.41 -7.20 11.54
C LYS A 845 -22.77 -5.85 11.87
N SER A 846 -21.45 -5.73 11.84
CA SER A 846 -20.77 -4.46 12.11
C SER A 846 -20.47 -3.69 10.82
N LYS A 847 -20.39 -2.37 10.91
CA LYS A 847 -19.97 -1.46 9.81
C LYS A 847 -18.80 -0.62 10.24
N THR A 848 -17.96 -0.18 9.32
CA THR A 848 -16.92 0.81 9.61
C THR A 848 -17.51 2.10 10.17
N ILE A 849 -16.76 2.77 11.04
CA ILE A 849 -17.23 3.96 11.78
C ILE A 849 -17.69 5.09 10.86
N LEU A 850 -17.03 5.29 9.71
CA LEU A 850 -17.44 6.25 8.70
C LEU A 850 -18.76 5.87 8.04
N LYS A 851 -18.99 4.57 7.81
CA LYS A 851 -20.25 4.09 7.23
C LYS A 851 -21.40 4.22 8.22
N ALA A 852 -21.13 3.99 9.51
CA ALA A 852 -22.08 4.26 10.59
C ALA A 852 -22.40 5.76 10.71
N LEU A 853 -21.39 6.64 10.69
CA LEU A 853 -21.56 8.10 10.72
C LEU A 853 -22.36 8.61 9.52
N ALA A 854 -22.01 8.18 8.30
CA ALA A 854 -22.71 8.57 7.07
C ALA A 854 -24.21 8.28 7.14
N TYR A 855 -24.57 7.13 7.71
CA TYR A 855 -25.96 6.71 7.87
C TYR A 855 -26.66 7.38 9.06
N GLY A 856 -25.92 7.68 10.14
CA GLY A 856 -26.40 8.51 11.24
C GLY A 856 -26.82 9.90 10.77
N PHE A 857 -26.08 10.49 9.83
CA PHE A 857 -26.50 11.73 9.17
C PHE A 857 -27.78 11.55 8.34
N ASP A 858 -27.98 10.41 7.68
CA ASP A 858 -29.19 10.12 6.90
C ASP A 858 -30.44 10.04 7.77
N THR A 859 -30.31 9.58 9.02
CA THR A 859 -31.44 9.26 9.91
C THR A 859 -31.66 10.25 11.06
N HIS A 860 -30.90 11.34 11.12
CA HIS A 860 -31.01 12.39 12.15
C HIS A 860 -32.25 13.28 11.96
N ASP A 861 -33.38 12.89 12.53
CA ASP A 861 -34.54 13.79 12.65
C ASP A 861 -34.65 14.26 14.11
N ASN A 862 -34.36 15.55 14.32
CA ASN A 862 -34.47 16.26 15.59
C ASN A 862 -35.78 17.07 15.69
N SER A 863 -36.70 16.94 14.73
CA SER A 863 -37.95 17.71 14.75
C SER A 863 -38.88 17.43 15.95
N ASN A 864 -38.53 16.55 16.88
CA ASN A 864 -39.47 16.00 17.87
C ASN A 864 -38.95 15.72 19.29
N ASP A 865 -37.94 16.45 19.79
CA ASP A 865 -37.63 16.40 21.24
C ASP A 865 -38.38 17.47 22.05
N THR A 866 -39.20 18.30 21.40
CA THR A 866 -40.17 19.20 22.06
C THR A 866 -41.58 18.72 21.73
N ASN A 867 -42.29 18.24 22.76
CA ASN A 867 -43.68 17.79 22.78
C ASN A 867 -44.60 18.43 21.72
N ASP A 868 -44.83 17.74 20.59
CA ASP A 868 -46.17 17.49 20.04
C ASP A 868 -46.10 16.59 18.79
N ILE A 869 -46.78 15.46 18.89
CA ILE A 869 -46.66 14.29 18.01
C ILE A 869 -47.35 14.54 16.67
N LYS A 870 -46.58 14.62 15.56
CA LYS A 870 -47.07 14.23 14.22
C LYS A 870 -46.05 13.65 13.22
N ASN A 871 -44.76 13.49 13.56
CA ASN A 871 -43.79 12.80 12.68
C ASN A 871 -42.90 11.81 13.47
N ILE A 872 -43.35 10.56 13.59
CA ILE A 872 -42.60 9.49 14.26
C ILE A 872 -41.23 9.32 13.57
N ARG A 873 -40.13 9.48 14.34
CA ARG A 873 -38.76 9.20 13.88
C ARG A 873 -38.73 7.86 13.12
N PRO A 874 -38.09 7.78 11.93
CA PRO A 874 -38.04 6.53 11.17
C PRO A 874 -37.56 5.36 12.05
N LYS A 875 -38.22 4.20 11.95
CA LYS A 875 -37.95 3.06 12.86
C LYS A 875 -36.52 2.54 12.71
N GLU A 876 -35.92 2.73 11.54
CA GLU A 876 -34.55 2.39 11.16
C GLU A 876 -33.50 3.42 11.67
N SER A 877 -33.92 4.47 12.39
CA SER A 877 -33.01 5.55 12.79
C SER A 877 -31.91 5.09 13.75
N TYR A 878 -30.69 5.58 13.50
CA TYR A 878 -29.53 5.31 14.36
C TYR A 878 -29.69 5.92 15.78
N TYR A 879 -30.71 6.77 16.00
CA TYR A 879 -31.06 7.35 17.30
C TYR A 879 -31.99 6.46 18.14
N ASN A 880 -32.45 5.32 17.60
CA ASN A 880 -33.30 4.33 18.31
C ASN A 880 -32.49 3.19 18.96
N TRP A 881 -31.20 3.43 19.23
CA TRP A 881 -30.28 2.44 19.80
C TRP A 881 -30.44 2.28 21.32
N ASP A 882 -30.10 1.09 21.81
CA ASP A 882 -29.96 0.76 23.24
C ASP A 882 -28.49 0.59 23.63
N LYS A 883 -27.69 -0.09 22.78
CA LYS A 883 -26.24 -0.24 22.97
C LYS A 883 -25.46 0.01 21.69
N ILE A 884 -24.27 0.58 21.82
CA ILE A 884 -23.30 0.72 20.72
C ILE A 884 -22.05 -0.10 21.07
N HIS A 885 -21.61 -0.93 20.13
CA HIS A 885 -20.48 -1.84 20.26
C HIS A 885 -19.33 -1.39 19.35
N PHE A 886 -18.19 -1.00 19.92
CA PHE A 886 -16.99 -0.60 19.20
C PHE A 886 -15.95 -1.72 19.18
N TYR A 887 -15.63 -2.24 18.00
CA TYR A 887 -14.60 -3.24 17.77
C TYR A 887 -13.29 -2.54 17.43
N ILE A 888 -12.54 -2.17 18.46
CA ILE A 888 -11.32 -1.36 18.37
C ILE A 888 -10.11 -2.28 18.14
N ASN A 889 -9.13 -1.83 17.36
CA ASN A 889 -7.86 -2.54 17.11
C ASN A 889 -7.98 -3.99 16.60
N GLY A 890 -9.11 -4.34 15.97
CA GLY A 890 -9.34 -5.71 15.49
C GLY A 890 -9.68 -6.71 16.59
N SER A 891 -10.02 -6.25 17.80
CA SER A 891 -10.58 -7.09 18.87
C SER A 891 -11.90 -7.72 18.43
N ASN A 892 -12.10 -8.98 18.80
CA ASN A 892 -13.40 -9.66 18.67
C ASN A 892 -14.37 -9.26 19.79
N GLU A 893 -13.86 -8.70 20.88
CA GLU A 893 -14.65 -8.19 22.00
C GLU A 893 -14.89 -6.68 21.83
N PRO A 894 -16.15 -6.22 21.79
CA PRO A 894 -16.44 -4.80 21.61
C PRO A 894 -16.45 -4.04 22.93
N TYR A 895 -15.88 -2.84 22.92
CA TYR A 895 -16.18 -1.83 23.94
C TYR A 895 -17.64 -1.38 23.77
N THR A 896 -18.46 -1.57 24.80
CA THR A 896 -19.92 -1.38 24.70
C THR A 896 -20.36 -0.17 25.51
N ILE A 897 -21.09 0.73 24.88
CA ILE A 897 -21.73 1.89 25.52
C ILE A 897 -23.23 1.59 25.60
N ASP A 898 -23.78 1.63 26.81
CA ASP A 898 -25.19 1.42 27.08
C ASP A 898 -25.90 2.78 27.24
N ARG A 899 -27.02 2.97 26.56
CA ARG A 899 -27.79 4.22 26.63
C ARG A 899 -28.22 4.57 28.04
N SER A 900 -28.50 3.56 28.88
CA SER A 900 -28.87 3.74 30.29
C SER A 900 -27.77 4.34 31.16
N THR A 901 -26.51 4.30 30.70
CA THR A 901 -25.35 4.85 31.43
C THR A 901 -25.06 6.31 31.11
N LEU A 902 -25.81 6.91 30.19
CA LEU A 902 -25.70 8.34 29.88
C LEU A 902 -26.50 9.15 30.89
N LYS A 903 -25.94 10.28 31.36
CA LYS A 903 -26.71 11.29 32.09
C LYS A 903 -27.86 11.79 31.19
N ASP A 904 -28.95 12.28 31.79
CA ASP A 904 -30.12 12.90 31.12
C ASP A 904 -29.80 14.19 30.32
N ASP A 905 -28.56 14.34 29.84
CA ASP A 905 -28.09 15.43 29.01
C ASP A 905 -28.55 15.19 27.55
N SER A 906 -29.58 15.93 27.16
CA SER A 906 -30.16 15.91 25.81
C SER A 906 -29.19 16.30 24.68
N SER A 907 -27.99 16.78 25.00
CA SER A 907 -26.94 17.05 24.02
C SER A 907 -26.15 15.81 23.58
N TYR A 908 -26.29 14.66 24.26
CA TYR A 908 -25.53 13.44 23.95
C TYR A 908 -26.14 12.65 22.79
N SER A 909 -25.55 12.83 21.59
CA SER A 909 -26.03 12.15 20.38
C SER A 909 -25.20 10.90 20.03
N PRO A 910 -25.77 9.95 19.24
CA PRO A 910 -25.00 8.84 18.67
C PRO A 910 -23.77 9.30 17.88
N LEU A 911 -23.79 10.52 17.30
CA LEU A 911 -22.64 11.09 16.58
C LEU A 911 -21.47 11.41 17.54
N HIS A 912 -21.75 11.86 18.76
CA HIS A 912 -20.71 12.09 19.79
C HIS A 912 -20.01 10.78 20.16
N MET A 913 -20.79 9.71 20.30
CA MET A 913 -20.27 8.38 20.61
C MET A 913 -19.50 7.77 19.45
N LEU A 914 -19.98 7.96 18.22
CA LEU A 914 -19.29 7.51 17.01
C LEU A 914 -17.97 8.27 16.77
N LEU A 915 -17.84 9.52 17.22
CA LEU A 915 -16.53 10.18 17.27
C LEU A 915 -15.66 9.67 18.43
N GLY A 916 -16.25 8.95 19.38
CA GLY A 916 -15.58 8.37 20.51
C GLY A 916 -15.32 9.34 21.65
N ILE A 917 -16.20 10.33 21.84
CA ILE A 917 -16.15 11.26 22.99
C ILE A 917 -16.69 10.53 24.22
N ASN A 918 -15.89 10.46 25.29
CA ASN A 918 -16.26 9.82 26.55
C ASN A 918 -17.40 10.58 27.24
N ILE A 919 -18.24 9.89 28.03
CA ILE A 919 -19.52 10.39 28.58
C ILE A 919 -19.34 11.70 29.37
N ASP A 920 -18.20 11.89 30.03
CA ASP A 920 -17.86 13.10 30.77
C ASP A 920 -17.44 14.29 29.89
N LYS A 921 -17.34 14.10 28.57
CA LYS A 921 -16.87 15.06 27.55
C LYS A 921 -15.44 15.58 27.77
N THR A 922 -14.66 14.92 28.62
CA THR A 922 -13.29 15.35 28.98
C THR A 922 -12.20 14.58 28.23
N SER A 923 -12.52 13.40 27.69
CA SER A 923 -11.57 12.54 26.98
C SER A 923 -12.19 11.80 25.79
N TYR A 924 -11.36 11.14 24.99
CA TYR A 924 -11.79 10.24 23.91
C TYR A 924 -11.56 8.78 24.31
N PHE A 925 -12.41 7.85 23.84
CA PHE A 925 -12.16 6.42 23.99
C PHE A 925 -10.89 6.03 23.23
N LYS A 926 -9.96 5.33 23.90
CA LYS A 926 -8.71 4.88 23.28
C LYS A 926 -8.99 4.11 21.98
N GLY A 927 -8.24 4.47 20.93
CA GLY A 927 -8.37 3.85 19.62
C GLY A 927 -9.63 4.24 18.82
N SER A 928 -10.47 5.17 19.31
CA SER A 928 -11.55 5.78 18.53
C SER A 928 -11.04 6.78 17.48
N ILE A 929 -11.90 7.21 16.55
CA ILE A 929 -11.53 8.21 15.56
C ILE A 929 -11.19 9.57 16.20
N GLY A 930 -11.91 9.98 17.25
CA GLY A 930 -11.63 11.17 18.03
C GLY A 930 -10.31 11.06 18.79
N TYR A 931 -9.99 9.89 19.35
CA TYR A 931 -8.69 9.65 20.00
C TYR A 931 -7.53 9.72 19.03
N VAL A 932 -7.70 9.20 17.80
CA VAL A 932 -6.69 9.33 16.75
C VAL A 932 -6.52 10.78 16.33
N PHE A 933 -7.61 11.53 16.09
CA PHE A 933 -7.48 12.97 15.82
C PHE A 933 -6.83 13.72 16.99
N GLY A 934 -7.15 13.34 18.23
CA GLY A 934 -6.52 13.87 19.44
C GLY A 934 -5.01 13.61 19.45
N THR A 935 -4.60 12.41 19.03
CA THR A 935 -3.19 12.02 18.91
C THR A 935 -2.46 12.77 17.78
N LEU A 936 -3.18 13.22 16.74
CA LEU A 936 -2.60 13.89 15.57
C LEU A 936 -2.51 15.40 15.70
N PHE A 937 -3.51 16.00 16.34
CA PHE A 937 -3.69 17.45 16.34
C PHE A 937 -3.68 18.05 17.75
N GLY A 938 -3.44 17.23 18.78
CA GLY A 938 -3.52 17.61 20.19
C GLY A 938 -4.93 17.40 20.76
N GLY A 939 -5.11 17.57 22.06
CA GLY A 939 -6.43 17.40 22.70
C GLY A 939 -6.62 16.10 23.46
N LEU A 940 -5.57 15.30 23.62
CA LEU A 940 -5.51 14.28 24.66
C LEU A 940 -5.26 14.94 26.02
N SER A 941 -5.73 14.31 27.09
CA SER A 941 -5.42 14.76 28.46
C SER A 941 -3.95 14.49 28.79
N ALA A 942 -3.37 15.27 29.71
CA ALA A 942 -1.97 15.11 30.13
C ALA A 942 -1.68 13.73 30.75
N SER A 943 -2.71 13.04 31.23
CA SER A 943 -2.64 11.68 31.77
C SER A 943 -2.64 10.58 30.70
N ASP A 944 -2.82 10.92 29.41
CA ASP A 944 -2.87 9.94 28.34
C ASP A 944 -1.47 9.54 27.86
N GLU A 945 -1.28 8.24 27.56
CA GLU A 945 0.00 7.69 27.11
C GLU A 945 0.51 8.30 25.80
N ASN A 946 -0.39 8.77 24.94
CA ASN A 946 -0.05 9.43 23.68
C ASN A 946 -0.05 10.96 23.79
N TYR A 947 -0.15 11.54 25.00
CA TYR A 947 -0.19 13.00 25.18
C TYR A 947 1.04 13.69 24.59
N SER A 948 2.26 13.26 24.94
CA SER A 948 3.50 13.85 24.40
C SER A 948 3.57 13.72 22.88
N LEU A 949 3.18 12.57 22.34
CA LEU A 949 3.06 12.32 20.90
C LEU A 949 2.07 13.32 20.25
N SER A 950 0.94 13.59 20.91
CA SER A 950 -0.07 14.53 20.42
C SER A 950 0.42 15.97 20.36
N ILE A 951 1.23 16.41 21.33
CA ILE A 951 1.82 17.75 21.35
C ILE A 951 2.86 17.89 20.24
N GLU A 952 3.72 16.88 20.05
CA GLU A 952 4.69 16.88 18.97
C GLU A 952 4.02 16.89 17.59
N ASN A 953 3.01 16.05 17.38
CA ASN A 953 2.26 16.02 16.12
C ASN A 953 1.52 17.33 15.86
N LYS A 954 0.96 17.95 16.91
CA LYS A 954 0.34 19.27 16.82
C LYS A 954 1.33 20.33 16.38
N GLN A 955 2.54 20.34 16.93
CA GLN A 955 3.60 21.28 16.54
C GLN A 955 4.02 21.06 15.07
N ASP A 956 4.17 19.81 14.64
CA ASP A 956 4.48 19.46 13.26
C ASP A 956 3.36 19.91 12.29
N ALA A 957 2.10 19.60 12.60
CA ALA A 957 0.94 20.01 11.82
C ALA A 957 0.82 21.54 11.73
N THR A 958 0.97 22.23 12.86
CA THR A 958 0.99 23.69 12.92
C THR A 958 2.11 24.26 12.05
N SER A 959 3.28 23.62 12.02
CA SER A 959 4.41 24.03 11.17
C SER A 959 4.10 23.87 9.68
N ILE A 960 3.40 22.82 9.25
CA ILE A 960 2.90 22.68 7.87
C ILE A 960 1.91 23.80 7.52
N PHE A 961 0.97 24.11 8.42
CA PHE A 961 0.05 25.24 8.23
C PHE A 961 0.79 26.58 8.17
N ASN A 962 1.87 26.76 8.93
CA ASN A 962 2.71 27.94 8.86
C ASN A 962 3.42 28.09 7.51
N VAL A 963 3.86 26.99 6.87
CA VAL A 963 4.38 27.04 5.49
C VAL A 963 3.28 27.51 4.54
N PHE A 964 2.08 26.95 4.66
CA PHE A 964 0.95 27.34 3.82
C PHE A 964 0.57 28.81 4.00
N VAL A 965 0.49 29.29 5.24
CA VAL A 965 0.26 30.71 5.56
C VAL A 965 1.37 31.58 4.98
N TYR A 966 2.63 31.19 5.13
CA TYR A 966 3.76 31.93 4.58
C TYR A 966 3.66 32.08 3.06
N VAL A 967 3.30 31.01 2.34
CA VAL A 967 3.11 31.04 0.88
C VAL A 967 1.97 31.98 0.49
N LEU A 968 0.84 31.90 1.19
CA LEU A 968 -0.29 32.79 0.96
C LEU A 968 0.06 34.26 1.23
N GLU A 969 0.77 34.56 2.32
CA GLU A 969 1.22 35.90 2.67
C GLU A 969 2.23 36.46 1.64
N GLN A 970 3.14 35.63 1.11
CA GLN A 970 4.04 36.04 0.03
C GLN A 970 3.27 36.37 -1.25
N LYS A 971 2.31 35.53 -1.64
CA LYS A 971 1.51 35.76 -2.84
C LYS A 971 0.61 37.00 -2.70
N GLU A 972 0.01 37.18 -1.52
CA GLU A 972 -0.76 38.39 -1.17
C GLU A 972 0.11 39.65 -1.29
N GLN A 973 1.36 39.62 -0.80
CA GLN A 973 2.29 40.74 -0.91
C GLN A 973 2.67 41.07 -2.35
N GLU A 974 2.87 40.06 -3.20
CA GLU A 974 3.14 40.22 -4.63
C GLU A 974 1.98 40.91 -5.34
N LEU A 975 0.76 40.38 -5.18
CA LEU A 975 -0.46 40.91 -5.81
C LEU A 975 -0.78 42.33 -5.30
N ARG A 976 -0.62 42.59 -4.00
CA ARG A 976 -0.83 43.93 -3.43
C ARG A 976 0.16 44.98 -3.91
N LYS A 977 1.39 44.59 -4.29
CA LYS A 977 2.36 45.52 -4.91
C LYS A 977 1.92 45.92 -6.31
N GLU A 978 1.39 44.98 -7.09
CA GLU A 978 0.83 45.23 -8.41
C GLU A 978 -0.40 46.14 -8.33
N GLU A 979 -1.35 45.84 -7.45
CA GLU A 979 -2.51 46.69 -7.18
C GLU A 979 -2.11 48.09 -6.71
N ASN A 980 -1.08 48.21 -5.86
CA ASN A 980 -0.60 49.50 -5.39
C ASN A 980 -0.03 50.36 -6.53
N LYS A 981 0.68 49.74 -7.47
CA LYS A 981 1.24 50.44 -8.64
C LYS A 981 0.15 51.05 -9.53
N ILE A 982 -0.98 50.35 -9.67
CA ILE A 982 -2.13 50.82 -10.46
C ILE A 982 -2.94 51.86 -9.66
N ALA A 983 -3.22 51.59 -8.38
CA ALA A 983 -3.97 52.49 -7.50
C ALA A 983 -3.31 53.86 -7.35
N THR A 984 -1.99 53.93 -7.20
CA THR A 984 -1.25 55.21 -7.09
C THR A 984 -1.36 56.08 -8.34
N LYS A 985 -1.65 55.51 -9.51
CA LYS A 985 -1.84 56.27 -10.75
C LYS A 985 -3.25 56.88 -10.87
N TYR A 986 -4.28 56.12 -10.50
CA TYR A 986 -5.67 56.47 -10.81
C TYR A 986 -6.55 56.79 -9.60
N TYR A 987 -6.06 56.58 -8.37
CA TYR A 987 -6.82 56.83 -7.14
C TYR A 987 -6.52 58.20 -6.49
N VAL A 988 -5.40 58.84 -6.82
CA VAL A 988 -4.96 60.10 -6.20
C VAL A 988 -6.01 61.23 -6.33
N LYS A 989 -6.05 62.17 -5.36
CA LYS A 989 -6.98 63.31 -5.37
C LYS A 989 -6.98 64.07 -6.69
N SER A 990 -5.82 64.27 -7.30
CA SER A 990 -5.67 64.94 -8.60
C SER A 990 -6.26 64.16 -9.79
N ALA A 991 -6.68 62.90 -9.61
CA ALA A 991 -7.34 62.09 -10.62
C ALA A 991 -8.87 62.25 -10.63
N TRP A 992 -9.46 62.98 -9.67
CA TRP A 992 -10.91 63.08 -9.51
C TRP A 992 -11.38 64.48 -9.08
N SER A 993 -12.56 64.87 -9.53
CA SER A 993 -13.27 66.08 -9.07
C SER A 993 -14.72 65.74 -8.72
N THR A 994 -15.33 66.51 -7.82
CA THR A 994 -16.73 66.34 -7.41
C THR A 994 -17.48 67.66 -7.52
N LYS A 995 -18.68 67.63 -8.09
CA LYS A 995 -19.57 68.79 -8.23
C LYS A 995 -20.95 68.45 -7.69
N ILE A 996 -21.44 69.20 -6.70
CA ILE A 996 -22.80 69.00 -6.17
C ILE A 996 -23.81 69.46 -7.21
N LEU A 997 -24.80 68.62 -7.53
CA LEU A 997 -25.87 68.93 -8.49
C LEU A 997 -27.13 69.40 -7.78
N SER A 998 -27.56 68.67 -6.74
CA SER A 998 -28.69 69.04 -5.89
C SER A 998 -28.56 68.42 -4.50
N SER A 999 -29.17 69.05 -3.50
CA SER A 999 -29.21 68.50 -2.14
C SER A 999 -30.41 69.01 -1.36
N ASN A 1000 -31.09 68.12 -0.65
CA ASN A 1000 -32.13 68.39 0.33
C ASN A 1000 -31.96 67.50 1.57
N GLU A 1001 -32.90 67.53 2.51
CA GLU A 1001 -32.80 66.80 3.79
C GLU A 1001 -32.80 65.26 3.66
N ASN A 1002 -33.30 64.73 2.54
CA ASN A 1002 -33.49 63.29 2.31
C ASN A 1002 -32.65 62.75 1.15
N GLU A 1003 -32.11 63.63 0.30
CA GLU A 1003 -31.44 63.27 -0.95
C GLU A 1003 -30.29 64.24 -1.28
N ILE A 1004 -29.16 63.70 -1.71
CA ILE A 1004 -28.02 64.47 -2.26
C ILE A 1004 -27.63 63.82 -3.58
N THR A 1005 -27.54 64.62 -4.63
CA THR A 1005 -27.07 64.20 -5.95
C THR A 1005 -25.83 65.01 -6.31
N TYR A 1006 -24.76 64.33 -6.67
CA TYR A 1006 -23.51 64.95 -7.08
C TYR A 1006 -22.89 64.23 -8.27
N GLU A 1007 -22.10 64.97 -9.04
CA GLU A 1007 -21.31 64.46 -10.13
C GLU A 1007 -19.89 64.18 -9.67
N LEU A 1008 -19.37 63.01 -10.00
CA LEU A 1008 -18.00 62.57 -9.82
C LEU A 1008 -17.32 62.49 -11.21
N ILE A 1009 -16.25 63.26 -11.40
CA ILE A 1009 -15.55 63.40 -12.68
C ILE A 1009 -14.15 62.80 -12.56
N ARG A 1010 -13.81 61.85 -13.45
CA ARG A 1010 -12.48 61.26 -13.59
C ARG A 1010 -11.61 62.15 -14.47
N LEU A 1011 -10.49 62.63 -13.93
CA LEU A 1011 -9.54 63.51 -14.61
C LEU A 1011 -8.36 62.76 -15.25
N LYS A 1012 -8.03 61.55 -14.76
CA LYS A 1012 -6.99 60.68 -15.33
C LYS A 1012 -7.61 59.40 -15.90
N ILE A 1013 -7.61 59.26 -17.22
CA ILE A 1013 -8.26 58.16 -17.94
C ILE A 1013 -7.27 56.99 -18.08
N SER A 1014 -7.76 55.76 -17.89
CA SER A 1014 -6.98 54.53 -18.16
C SER A 1014 -7.20 54.01 -19.57
N ASP A 1015 -6.24 53.26 -20.07
CA ASP A 1015 -6.27 52.67 -21.42
C ASP A 1015 -7.13 51.42 -21.55
N THR A 1016 -7.64 50.89 -20.42
CA THR A 1016 -8.49 49.70 -20.40
C THR A 1016 -9.76 49.90 -21.24
N LYS A 1017 -10.22 48.82 -21.87
CA LYS A 1017 -11.41 48.83 -22.73
C LYS A 1017 -12.64 49.25 -21.93
N GLU A 1018 -12.72 48.81 -20.69
CA GLU A 1018 -13.76 49.08 -19.70
C GLU A 1018 -13.75 50.56 -19.28
N SER A 1019 -12.58 51.16 -19.01
CA SER A 1019 -12.45 52.60 -18.73
C SER A 1019 -12.94 53.45 -19.90
N LYS A 1020 -12.58 53.10 -21.13
CA LYS A 1020 -13.02 53.80 -22.36
C LYS A 1020 -14.54 53.66 -22.61
N ARG A 1021 -15.14 52.55 -22.16
CA ARG A 1021 -16.58 52.27 -22.28
C ARG A 1021 -17.41 52.98 -21.21
N LEU A 1022 -16.94 53.00 -19.96
CA LEU A 1022 -17.60 53.63 -18.81
C LEU A 1022 -17.58 55.16 -18.87
N GLY A 1023 -16.56 55.73 -19.53
CA GLY A 1023 -16.45 57.18 -19.67
C GLY A 1023 -15.91 57.88 -18.43
N THR A 1024 -16.08 59.20 -18.34
CA THR A 1024 -15.38 60.04 -17.34
C THR A 1024 -16.28 60.67 -16.30
N ARG A 1025 -17.58 60.79 -16.56
CA ARG A 1025 -18.53 61.50 -15.70
C ARG A 1025 -19.54 60.52 -15.10
N PHE A 1026 -19.74 60.62 -13.79
CA PHE A 1026 -20.62 59.74 -13.04
C PHE A 1026 -21.55 60.54 -12.13
N GLU A 1027 -22.87 60.34 -12.24
CA GLU A 1027 -23.83 60.89 -11.30
C GLU A 1027 -24.03 59.93 -10.13
N VAL A 1028 -23.93 60.43 -8.90
CA VAL A 1028 -24.10 59.66 -7.67
C VAL A 1028 -25.26 60.24 -6.87
N ARG A 1029 -26.17 59.36 -6.45
CA ARG A 1029 -27.32 59.71 -5.63
C ARG A 1029 -27.22 59.07 -4.25
N LEU A 1030 -27.28 59.89 -3.21
CA LEU A 1030 -27.35 59.49 -1.81
C LEU A 1030 -28.78 59.67 -1.30
N LEU A 1031 -29.30 58.69 -0.57
CA LEU A 1031 -30.60 58.77 0.11
C LEU A 1031 -30.45 58.51 1.61
N LYS A 1032 -31.18 59.30 2.40
CA LYS A 1032 -31.32 59.09 3.84
C LYS A 1032 -32.35 57.99 4.10
N ASN A 1033 -31.98 56.97 4.88
CA ASN A 1033 -32.87 55.85 5.18
C ASN A 1033 -33.96 56.29 6.20
N LYS A 1034 -35.22 55.87 6.02
CA LYS A 1034 -36.31 56.20 6.96
C LYS A 1034 -36.17 55.49 8.31
N ASN A 1035 -35.45 54.36 8.38
CA ASN A 1035 -35.31 53.52 9.59
C ASN A 1035 -33.93 53.63 10.27
N ASN A 1036 -32.98 54.41 9.72
CA ASN A 1036 -31.59 54.56 10.21
C ASN A 1036 -31.11 56.00 9.92
N PRO A 1037 -30.36 56.73 10.77
CA PRO A 1037 -30.03 58.14 10.51
C PRO A 1037 -28.83 58.32 9.58
N TYR A 1038 -28.23 57.22 9.12
CA TYR A 1038 -27.13 57.23 8.17
C TYR A 1038 -27.66 57.33 6.73
N TRP A 1039 -26.90 58.02 5.90
CA TRP A 1039 -27.15 58.11 4.47
C TRP A 1039 -26.59 56.87 3.77
N SER A 1040 -27.11 56.55 2.59
CA SER A 1040 -26.67 55.40 1.80
C SER A 1040 -26.55 55.79 0.33
N ILE A 1041 -25.56 55.24 -0.37
CA ILE A 1041 -25.44 55.40 -1.82
C ILE A 1041 -26.54 54.56 -2.47
N ASN A 1042 -27.51 55.24 -3.07
CA ASN A 1042 -28.65 54.60 -3.71
C ASN A 1042 -28.39 54.25 -5.17
N ARG A 1043 -27.62 55.08 -5.89
CA ARG A 1043 -27.38 54.91 -7.32
C ARG A 1043 -26.06 55.54 -7.78
N VAL A 1044 -25.42 54.91 -8.78
CA VAL A 1044 -24.29 55.46 -9.53
C VAL A 1044 -24.58 55.30 -11.03
N ILE A 1045 -24.60 56.39 -11.79
CA ILE A 1045 -24.91 56.41 -13.23
C ILE A 1045 -23.67 56.89 -13.99
N ALA A 1046 -23.18 56.08 -14.94
CA ALA A 1046 -22.17 56.50 -15.91
C ALA A 1046 -22.83 57.36 -17.00
N LEU A 1047 -22.48 58.65 -17.04
CA LEU A 1047 -23.11 59.63 -17.92
C LEU A 1047 -22.57 59.57 -19.36
N ASP A 1048 -21.31 59.17 -19.52
CA ASP A 1048 -20.65 59.09 -20.85
C ASP A 1048 -20.55 57.64 -21.37
N TYR A 1049 -21.41 56.73 -20.89
CA TYR A 1049 -21.31 55.31 -21.22
C TYR A 1049 -21.52 55.06 -22.72
N LYS A 1050 -20.57 54.37 -23.35
CA LYS A 1050 -20.68 53.94 -24.75
C LYS A 1050 -21.23 52.51 -24.80
N VAL A 1051 -22.47 52.37 -25.26
CA VAL A 1051 -23.05 51.06 -25.57
C VAL A 1051 -22.22 50.43 -26.68
N ALA A 1052 -21.69 49.23 -26.42
CA ALA A 1052 -20.85 48.48 -27.37
C ALA A 1052 -21.70 47.87 -28.47
#